data_AF-A0BV25-F1
#
_entry.id   AF-A0BV25-F1
#
_cell.length_a   1.000
_cell.length_b   1.000
_cell.length_c   1.000
_cell.angle_alpha   90.00
_cell.angle_beta   90.00
_cell.angle_gamma   90.00
#
_symmetry.space_group_name_H-M   'P 1'
#
loop_
_entity.id
_entity.type
_entity.pdbx_description
1 polymer ?
#
loop_
_entity_poly.entity_id
_entity_poly.type
_entity_poly.pdbx_seq_one_letter_code
_entity_poly.pdbx_strand_id
1 'polypeptide(L)'
;MVQCEQYPFFQRISFQQLNYRLSNYYLKKIQQFQLISQYNYVNIILDSYLSFEQFNHLLLLISFQALINNNQFVIMLKYQKSNISSYRAVFNALQMQFDIFGQLPMFTILKKERFSTSFGAFSTLIIFGFCLLYLWIELEKLFNRSDPNVIQYDSQLLESSEIPLMNKNFTIAVTLSGLNTQPFKNVKRYFSISVNTCKRERIFNKTDNTTQVIQQCQEYPIEACTVNHAVTESQKEYFGKLQLGTVQCLQNEAWEANPPKLQGVLQAMEFQYLQIQVQICHNTTTYNECAPIEEIQDLAKAGYYGIHLSDNLLQLNEFQQPFSQIQSMQQASFSLKTSRSIYQTLKQVQIITDDGIVQENRNSFFGLIQNQWREESSTYNNIFLINHFIYLDGKQSTYQRNYIKIQAILGKIGGFWNVAVLLFKIFVTPIVITLMNVHLVNKLFRFEINERSQLFKDEIKEESLSDISKSQTIYKESSQQQYDVINQNQKRRKPNKLHSNRRNQSEIQKYLTQSKQQLNLGIIDILLVAFCCKRKVKQQIRYAKTKCQQKLDVALIISKIYEFDKLKYVLFSNEQLNIFNCIPKPIIPADLFNRKVSDKIKALEQQKQYLFMLEDEMPMKLKLESAFSSYKKLKNKKDKTYTDHQLLEFLDEDLVNLFENLSKNEDVIAKVNDDLSSVSNRDKLNSASLSRQLNVQLEISQISQY
;
A
#
# COMPACT_ATOMS: atom_id res chain seq x y z
N MET A 1 -28.95 13.93 65.70
CA MET A 1 -30.29 13.34 65.88
C MET A 1 -30.57 12.51 64.62
N VAL A 2 -30.34 11.19 64.71
CA VAL A 2 -31.36 10.11 64.68
C VAL A 2 -31.75 9.81 63.21
N GLN A 3 -31.53 8.62 62.61
CA GLN A 3 -31.18 7.29 63.11
C GLN A 3 -30.63 6.39 61.98
N CYS A 4 -29.77 5.46 62.36
CA CYS A 4 -29.41 4.24 61.62
C CYS A 4 -30.42 3.11 61.91
N GLU A 5 -30.57 2.15 60.98
CA GLU A 5 -30.89 0.72 61.19
C GLU A 5 -30.44 -0.05 59.91
N GLN A 6 -29.32 -0.79 59.91
CA GLN A 6 -29.07 -2.20 60.29
C GLN A 6 -29.54 -3.30 59.29
N TYR A 7 -28.55 -3.84 58.52
CA TYR A 7 -28.20 -5.23 58.10
C TYR A 7 -29.22 -6.40 58.22
N PRO A 8 -29.19 -7.49 57.37
CA PRO A 8 -28.01 -8.39 57.30
C PRO A 8 -27.73 -9.25 56.02
N PHE A 9 -26.51 -9.84 56.02
CA PHE A 9 -26.06 -11.16 55.53
C PHE A 9 -26.06 -11.59 54.04
N PHE A 10 -24.82 -11.67 53.50
CA PHE A 10 -24.21 -12.67 52.61
C PHE A 10 -25.08 -13.70 51.82
N GLN A 11 -24.96 -13.65 50.48
CA GLN A 11 -24.68 -14.85 49.67
C GLN A 11 -23.67 -14.53 48.56
N ARG A 12 -22.50 -15.16 48.64
CA ARG A 12 -21.47 -15.18 47.59
C ARG A 12 -22.03 -15.90 46.37
N ILE A 13 -22.37 -15.16 45.32
CA ILE A 13 -22.46 -15.72 43.97
C ILE A 13 -21.06 -15.57 43.36
N SER A 14 -20.42 -16.71 43.04
CA SER A 14 -19.09 -16.70 42.47
C SER A 14 -19.12 -16.03 41.10
N PHE A 15 -18.11 -15.20 40.82
CA PHE A 15 -17.89 -14.49 39.56
C PHE A 15 -17.87 -15.43 38.33
N GLN A 16 -17.69 -16.75 38.56
CA GLN A 16 -17.78 -17.79 37.54
C GLN A 16 -19.22 -18.07 37.06
N GLN A 17 -20.23 -17.98 37.93
CA GLN A 17 -21.63 -18.22 37.53
C GLN A 17 -22.22 -17.06 36.71
N LEU A 18 -21.77 -15.82 36.97
CA LEU A 18 -22.18 -14.65 36.17
C LEU A 18 -21.54 -14.70 34.77
N ASN A 19 -20.26 -15.08 34.68
CA ASN A 19 -19.56 -15.24 33.40
C ASN A 19 -20.11 -16.40 32.56
N TYR A 20 -20.56 -17.49 33.18
CA TYR A 20 -21.16 -18.61 32.45
C TYR A 20 -22.55 -18.26 31.86
N ARG A 21 -23.36 -17.47 32.59
CA ARG A 21 -24.66 -17.00 32.10
C ARG A 21 -24.52 -15.94 31.00
N LEU A 22 -23.56 -15.03 31.11
CA LEU A 22 -23.25 -14.05 30.06
C LEU A 22 -22.66 -14.73 28.81
N SER A 23 -21.75 -15.70 28.98
CA SER A 23 -21.19 -16.47 27.86
C SER A 23 -22.26 -17.23 27.08
N ASN A 24 -23.20 -17.90 27.76
CA ASN A 24 -24.30 -18.61 27.09
C ASN A 24 -25.32 -17.66 26.42
N TYR A 25 -25.50 -16.45 26.95
CA TYR A 25 -26.35 -15.43 26.32
C TYR A 25 -25.75 -14.92 25.00
N TYR A 26 -24.43 -14.69 24.96
CA TYR A 26 -23.73 -14.28 23.74
C TYR A 26 -23.56 -15.44 22.73
N LEU A 27 -23.36 -16.68 23.19
CA LEU A 27 -23.26 -17.84 22.31
C LEU A 27 -24.58 -18.11 21.56
N LYS A 28 -25.73 -17.94 22.25
CA LYS A 28 -27.06 -18.05 21.62
C LYS A 28 -27.32 -16.94 20.59
N LYS A 29 -26.85 -15.71 20.84
CA LYS A 29 -26.95 -14.61 19.86
C LYS A 29 -26.04 -14.79 18.65
N ILE A 30 -24.87 -15.40 18.84
CA ILE A 30 -23.92 -15.71 17.75
C ILE A 30 -24.44 -16.85 16.87
N GLN A 31 -25.10 -17.87 17.45
CA GLN A 31 -25.78 -18.91 16.68
C GLN A 31 -27.01 -18.39 15.93
N GLN A 32 -27.75 -17.40 16.46
CA GLN A 32 -28.79 -16.69 15.71
C GLN A 32 -28.21 -15.84 14.57
N PHE A 33 -27.03 -15.24 14.74
CA PHE A 33 -26.38 -14.46 13.69
C PHE A 33 -25.81 -15.31 12.54
N GLN A 34 -25.34 -16.53 12.82
CA GLN A 34 -24.87 -17.46 11.79
C GLN A 34 -26.01 -18.05 10.94
N LEU A 35 -27.24 -18.09 11.46
CA LEU A 35 -28.41 -18.51 10.68
C LEU A 35 -28.95 -17.41 9.75
N ILE A 36 -28.60 -16.14 10.00
CA ILE A 36 -29.05 -15.00 9.16
C ILE A 36 -28.07 -14.74 8.01
N SER A 37 -26.83 -15.23 8.06
CA SER A 37 -25.81 -14.97 7.02
C SER A 37 -25.88 -15.88 5.79
N GLN A 38 -26.97 -16.65 5.60
CA GLN A 38 -27.16 -17.51 4.42
C GLN A 38 -28.22 -17.02 3.44
N TYR A 39 -28.84 -15.85 3.63
CA TYR A 39 -29.75 -15.30 2.63
C TYR A 39 -29.52 -13.80 2.34
N ASN A 40 -29.16 -13.56 1.08
CA ASN A 40 -29.30 -12.36 0.27
C ASN A 40 -28.54 -11.08 0.65
N TYR A 41 -27.62 -10.73 -0.27
CA TYR A 41 -27.27 -9.36 -0.64
C TYR A 41 -28.54 -8.57 -1.00
N VAL A 42 -28.69 -7.37 -0.43
CA VAL A 42 -29.20 -6.12 -1.04
C VAL A 42 -29.47 -5.09 0.07
N ASN A 43 -28.87 -3.90 -0.09
CA ASN A 43 -29.22 -2.59 0.49
C ASN A 43 -29.82 -2.52 1.91
N ILE A 44 -29.02 -2.10 2.90
CA ILE A 44 -29.48 -1.20 3.96
C ILE A 44 -28.39 -0.15 4.27
N ILE A 45 -28.73 1.08 3.89
CA ILE A 45 -28.44 2.39 4.49
C ILE A 45 -27.61 2.36 5.78
N LEU A 46 -26.49 3.08 5.79
CA LEU A 46 -25.85 3.58 7.00
C LEU A 46 -25.55 5.08 6.81
N ASP A 47 -26.62 5.87 6.85
CA ASP A 47 -26.59 7.16 7.53
C ASP A 47 -26.63 6.87 9.02
N SER A 48 -25.47 6.89 9.66
CA SER A 48 -25.40 7.19 11.09
C SER A 48 -24.01 7.72 11.40
N TYR A 49 -23.95 8.99 11.77
CA TYR A 49 -22.83 9.65 12.42
C TYR A 49 -22.24 8.76 13.51
N LEU A 50 -21.13 8.08 13.23
CA LEU A 50 -20.20 7.69 14.27
C LEU A 50 -19.17 8.82 14.39
N SER A 51 -19.23 9.54 15.49
CA SER A 51 -18.18 10.50 15.84
C SER A 51 -16.85 9.77 16.03
N PHE A 52 -15.76 10.45 15.68
CA PHE A 52 -14.37 9.98 15.74
C PHE A 52 -14.00 9.31 17.08
N GLU A 53 -14.61 9.74 18.20
CA GLU A 53 -14.43 9.11 19.51
C GLU A 53 -15.01 7.70 19.61
N GLN A 54 -16.14 7.42 18.96
CA GLN A 54 -16.77 6.09 19.00
C GLN A 54 -16.01 5.09 18.12
N PHE A 55 -15.43 5.54 17.01
CA PHE A 55 -14.56 4.71 16.18
C PHE A 55 -13.23 4.42 16.89
N ASN A 56 -12.65 5.42 17.58
CA ASN A 56 -11.49 5.21 18.45
C ASN A 56 -11.81 4.31 19.65
N HIS A 57 -13.00 4.40 20.25
CA HIS A 57 -13.43 3.46 21.28
C HIS A 57 -13.64 2.04 20.74
N LEU A 58 -14.14 1.90 19.51
CA LEU A 58 -14.27 0.60 18.86
C LEU A 58 -12.89 0.01 18.50
N LEU A 59 -11.94 0.81 18.02
CA LEU A 59 -10.56 0.40 17.79
C LEU A 59 -9.79 0.13 19.09
N LEU A 60 -10.05 0.90 20.14
CA LEU A 60 -9.54 0.64 21.48
C LEU A 60 -10.16 -0.63 22.04
N LEU A 61 -11.45 -0.90 21.85
CA LEU A 61 -12.09 -2.15 22.26
C LEU A 61 -11.59 -3.34 21.46
N ILE A 62 -11.34 -3.20 20.15
CA ILE A 62 -10.76 -4.26 19.31
C ILE A 62 -9.30 -4.52 19.71
N SER A 63 -8.54 -3.47 20.01
CA SER A 63 -7.16 -3.62 20.50
C SER A 63 -7.08 -4.10 21.95
N PHE A 64 -8.04 -3.74 22.82
CA PHE A 64 -8.19 -4.30 24.17
C PHE A 64 -8.65 -5.74 24.13
N GLN A 65 -9.56 -6.11 23.23
CA GLN A 65 -9.99 -7.49 23.02
C GLN A 65 -8.83 -8.32 22.44
N ALA A 66 -8.01 -7.75 21.56
CA ALA A 66 -6.77 -8.36 21.08
C ALA A 66 -5.70 -8.48 22.17
N LEU A 67 -5.62 -7.52 23.12
CA LEU A 67 -4.74 -7.56 24.29
C LEU A 67 -5.21 -8.54 25.37
N ILE A 68 -6.53 -8.67 25.59
CA ILE A 68 -7.14 -9.66 26.48
C ILE A 68 -7.00 -11.05 25.88
N ASN A 69 -7.20 -11.19 24.56
CA ASN A 69 -6.93 -12.44 23.84
C ASN A 69 -5.44 -12.78 23.88
N ASN A 70 -4.52 -11.80 23.72
CA ASN A 70 -3.09 -12.02 23.89
C ASN A 70 -2.68 -12.35 25.33
N ASN A 71 -3.32 -11.75 26.35
CA ASN A 71 -3.02 -12.08 27.75
C ASN A 71 -3.60 -13.43 28.18
N GLN A 72 -4.76 -13.84 27.66
CA GLN A 72 -5.24 -15.22 27.79
C GLN A 72 -4.34 -16.20 27.02
N PHE A 73 -3.77 -15.79 25.87
CA PHE A 73 -2.78 -16.56 25.13
C PHE A 73 -1.44 -16.69 25.89
N VAL A 74 -0.99 -15.63 26.57
CA VAL A 74 0.24 -15.61 27.37
C VAL A 74 0.10 -16.42 28.67
N ILE A 75 -1.09 -16.47 29.26
CA ILE A 75 -1.38 -17.33 30.42
C ILE A 75 -1.49 -18.81 29.99
N MET A 76 -2.01 -19.11 28.78
CA MET A 76 -1.92 -20.45 28.18
C MET A 76 -0.48 -20.86 27.83
N LEU A 77 0.38 -19.92 27.45
CA LEU A 77 1.78 -20.17 27.10
C LEU A 77 2.70 -20.45 28.29
N LYS A 78 2.26 -20.22 29.54
CA LYS A 78 3.01 -20.66 30.72
C LYS A 78 2.93 -22.18 30.99
N TYR A 79 2.06 -22.91 30.28
CA TYR A 79 1.84 -24.35 30.54
C TYR A 79 2.25 -25.32 29.42
N GLN A 80 2.92 -24.87 28.35
CA GLN A 80 3.41 -25.78 27.30
C GLN A 80 4.84 -25.43 26.85
N LYS A 81 5.81 -25.93 27.61
CA LYS A 81 7.25 -25.69 27.39
C LYS A 81 7.89 -26.60 26.32
N SER A 82 7.14 -27.24 25.41
CA SER A 82 7.74 -28.20 24.46
C SER A 82 7.64 -27.88 22.96
N ASN A 83 6.97 -26.81 22.51
CA ASN A 83 6.71 -26.63 21.06
C ASN A 83 7.18 -25.30 20.42
N ILE A 84 8.06 -24.53 21.07
CA ILE A 84 8.61 -23.27 20.52
C ILE A 84 9.38 -23.49 19.19
N SER A 85 9.96 -24.67 18.97
CA SER A 85 10.67 -25.02 17.73
C SER A 85 9.74 -25.20 16.54
N SER A 86 8.52 -25.69 16.76
CA SER A 86 7.54 -25.94 15.69
C SER A 86 6.91 -24.64 15.17
N TYR A 87 6.62 -23.68 16.06
CA TYR A 87 6.11 -22.36 15.66
C TYR A 87 7.14 -21.54 14.89
N ARG A 88 8.43 -21.62 15.26
CA ARG A 88 9.51 -20.99 14.47
C ARG A 88 9.62 -21.56 13.07
N ALA A 89 9.43 -22.87 12.91
CA ALA A 89 9.47 -23.51 11.59
C ALA A 89 8.32 -23.04 10.68
N VAL A 90 7.10 -22.93 11.22
CA VAL A 90 5.92 -22.45 10.48
C VAL A 90 6.04 -20.95 10.15
N PHE A 91 6.47 -20.13 11.10
CA PHE A 91 6.67 -18.70 10.89
C PHE A 91 7.75 -18.43 9.83
N ASN A 92 8.87 -19.14 9.89
CA ASN A 92 9.93 -19.04 8.88
C ASN A 92 9.45 -19.49 7.49
N ALA A 93 8.60 -20.53 7.42
CA ALA A 93 8.02 -20.99 6.16
C ALA A 93 7.07 -19.96 5.54
N LEU A 94 6.23 -19.30 6.34
CA LEU A 94 5.36 -18.19 5.90
C LEU A 94 6.19 -16.98 5.45
N GLN A 95 7.19 -16.58 6.24
CA GLN A 95 8.07 -15.46 5.90
C GLN A 95 8.80 -15.67 4.56
N MET A 96 9.19 -16.91 4.26
CA MET A 96 9.83 -17.28 2.99
C MET A 96 8.90 -17.20 1.76
N GLN A 97 7.57 -17.15 1.93
CA GLN A 97 6.61 -16.97 0.83
C GLN A 97 6.42 -15.49 0.46
N PHE A 98 6.61 -14.57 1.42
CA PHE A 98 6.49 -13.12 1.20
C PHE A 98 7.77 -12.47 0.66
N ASP A 99 8.83 -13.24 0.38
CA ASP A 99 10.06 -12.71 -0.21
C ASP A 99 9.91 -12.44 -1.72
N ILE A 100 9.61 -11.18 -2.06
CA ILE A 100 9.48 -10.72 -3.46
C ILE A 100 10.83 -10.77 -4.21
N PHE A 101 11.95 -10.78 -3.48
CA PHE A 101 13.30 -10.76 -4.06
C PHE A 101 13.90 -12.16 -4.27
N GLY A 102 13.11 -13.22 -4.01
CA GLY A 102 13.52 -14.60 -4.21
C GLY A 102 13.96 -14.87 -5.65
N GLN A 103 15.08 -15.60 -5.81
CA GLN A 103 15.67 -15.89 -7.13
C GLN A 103 15.27 -17.27 -7.61
N LEU A 104 14.96 -17.40 -8.91
CA LEU A 104 14.74 -18.68 -9.57
C LEU A 104 16.12 -19.34 -9.81
N PRO A 105 16.39 -20.54 -9.27
CA PRO A 105 17.61 -21.27 -9.62
C PRO A 105 17.52 -21.75 -11.08
N MET A 106 18.63 -21.75 -11.83
CA MET A 106 18.65 -22.18 -13.25
C MET A 106 18.24 -23.65 -13.46
N PHE A 107 18.32 -24.48 -12.42
CA PHE A 107 17.78 -25.84 -12.38
C PHE A 107 17.07 -26.03 -11.03
N THR A 108 15.99 -26.80 -10.99
CA THR A 108 15.23 -27.10 -9.76
C THR A 108 16.07 -27.94 -8.79
N ILE A 109 16.96 -27.28 -8.06
CA ILE A 109 17.75 -27.88 -7.01
C ILE A 109 16.78 -28.17 -5.86
N LEU A 110 16.53 -29.46 -5.60
CA LEU A 110 15.73 -29.95 -4.46
C LEU A 110 14.21 -29.71 -4.56
N LYS A 111 13.64 -29.70 -5.76
CA LYS A 111 12.18 -29.52 -5.99
C LYS A 111 11.64 -28.16 -5.47
N LYS A 112 12.49 -27.16 -5.25
CA LYS A 112 12.07 -25.79 -4.90
C LYS A 112 12.23 -24.86 -6.10
N GLU A 113 11.18 -24.14 -6.43
CA GLU A 113 11.14 -23.22 -7.57
C GLU A 113 11.83 -21.88 -7.29
N ARG A 114 11.88 -21.44 -6.02
CA ARG A 114 12.48 -20.15 -5.63
C ARG A 114 13.41 -20.30 -4.43
N PHE A 115 14.57 -19.67 -4.49
CA PHE A 115 15.46 -19.48 -3.35
C PHE A 115 15.10 -18.17 -2.65
N SER A 116 14.29 -18.26 -1.61
CA SER A 116 13.98 -17.14 -0.71
C SER A 116 14.90 -17.09 0.49
N THR A 117 15.11 -15.88 1.01
CA THR A 117 16.02 -15.61 2.12
C THR A 117 15.31 -14.82 3.20
N SER A 118 15.70 -15.01 4.47
CA SER A 118 15.18 -14.20 5.57
C SER A 118 15.47 -12.70 5.38
N PHE A 119 16.59 -12.37 4.69
CA PHE A 119 16.95 -11.00 4.36
C PHE A 119 15.99 -10.37 3.34
N GLY A 120 15.70 -11.05 2.23
CA GLY A 120 14.74 -10.58 1.23
C GLY A 120 13.32 -10.44 1.78
N ALA A 121 12.89 -11.36 2.64
CA ALA A 121 11.62 -11.24 3.35
C ALA A 121 11.57 -10.03 4.29
N PHE A 122 12.66 -9.75 5.03
CA PHE A 122 12.75 -8.57 5.88
C PHE A 122 12.72 -7.26 5.07
N SER A 123 13.44 -7.20 3.95
CA SER A 123 13.37 -6.04 3.03
C SER A 123 11.96 -5.82 2.47
N THR A 124 11.25 -6.91 2.13
CA THR A 124 9.87 -6.81 1.66
C THR A 124 8.94 -6.26 2.76
N LEU A 125 9.12 -6.70 4.01
CA LEU A 125 8.34 -6.19 5.15
C LEU A 125 8.60 -4.70 5.39
N ILE A 126 9.86 -4.24 5.25
CA ILE A 126 10.21 -2.81 5.33
C ILE A 126 9.47 -2.00 4.26
N ILE A 127 9.52 -2.44 3.00
CA ILE A 127 8.84 -1.74 1.89
C ILE A 127 7.34 -1.66 2.16
N PHE A 128 6.74 -2.78 2.57
CA PHE A 128 5.32 -2.81 2.91
C PHE A 128 4.98 -1.87 4.07
N GLY A 129 5.82 -1.83 5.12
CA GLY A 129 5.68 -0.90 6.24
C GLY A 129 5.72 0.57 5.80
N PHE A 130 6.66 0.94 4.93
CA PHE A 130 6.72 2.29 4.37
C PHE A 130 5.51 2.62 3.51
N CYS A 131 5.01 1.66 2.71
CA CYS A 131 3.82 1.86 1.89
C CYS A 131 2.57 2.06 2.76
N LEU A 132 2.42 1.31 3.85
CA LEU A 132 1.33 1.50 4.80
C LEU A 132 1.40 2.84 5.52
N LEU A 133 2.60 3.27 5.93
CA LEU A 133 2.79 4.59 6.54
C LEU A 133 2.47 5.71 5.55
N TYR A 134 2.90 5.58 4.29
CA TYR A 134 2.59 6.55 3.26
C TYR A 134 1.09 6.59 2.91
N LEU A 135 0.43 5.42 2.82
CA LEU A 135 -1.02 5.31 2.69
C LEU A 135 -1.71 6.04 3.84
N TRP A 136 -1.27 5.84 5.08
CA TRP A 136 -1.85 6.49 6.25
C TRP A 136 -1.79 8.02 6.13
N ILE A 137 -0.63 8.57 5.78
CA ILE A 137 -0.43 10.02 5.59
C ILE A 137 -1.35 10.58 4.49
N GLU A 138 -1.45 9.90 3.33
CA GLU A 138 -2.31 10.38 2.24
C GLU A 138 -3.81 10.23 2.55
N LEU A 139 -4.21 9.21 3.33
CA LEU A 139 -5.58 9.07 3.82
C LEU A 139 -5.94 10.17 4.82
N GLU A 140 -5.02 10.54 5.71
CA GLU A 140 -5.23 11.66 6.62
C GLU A 140 -5.50 12.96 5.85
N LYS A 141 -4.72 13.25 4.80
CA LYS A 141 -4.97 14.41 3.92
C LYS A 141 -6.32 14.34 3.22
N LEU A 142 -6.73 13.16 2.76
CA LEU A 142 -8.04 12.95 2.12
C LEU A 142 -9.18 13.25 3.09
N PHE A 143 -9.12 12.73 4.32
CA PHE A 143 -10.18 12.91 5.32
C PHE A 143 -10.21 14.32 5.90
N ASN A 144 -9.05 14.91 6.17
CA ASN A 144 -8.95 16.28 6.67
C ASN A 144 -9.21 17.32 5.58
N ARG A 145 -9.27 16.90 4.30
CA ARG A 145 -9.44 17.78 3.13
C ARG A 145 -8.43 18.93 3.17
N SER A 146 -7.17 18.59 3.43
CA SER A 146 -6.07 19.54 3.44
C SER A 146 -5.42 19.63 2.05
N ASP A 147 -4.77 20.75 1.77
CA ASP A 147 -3.99 21.00 0.55
C ASP A 147 -4.78 20.81 -0.77
N PRO A 148 -5.83 21.62 -1.02
CA PRO A 148 -6.53 21.59 -2.29
C PRO A 148 -5.61 22.02 -3.43
N ASN A 149 -5.76 21.38 -4.59
CA ASN A 149 -5.22 21.91 -5.83
C ASN A 149 -6.13 23.02 -6.33
N VAL A 150 -5.60 24.24 -6.50
CA VAL A 150 -6.38 25.41 -6.89
C VAL A 150 -5.98 25.91 -8.28
N ILE A 151 -6.97 26.02 -9.18
CA ILE A 151 -6.83 26.62 -10.50
C ILE A 151 -7.62 27.93 -10.51
N GLN A 152 -7.00 29.03 -10.92
CA GLN A 152 -7.65 30.33 -11.05
C GLN A 152 -7.74 30.75 -12.52
N TYR A 153 -8.89 31.30 -12.90
CA TYR A 153 -9.03 32.03 -14.16
C TYR A 153 -9.99 33.21 -14.00
N ASP A 154 -9.80 34.22 -14.83
CA ASP A 154 -10.65 35.42 -14.88
C ASP A 154 -11.46 35.42 -16.18
N SER A 155 -12.76 35.68 -16.07
CA SER A 155 -13.66 35.86 -17.21
C SER A 155 -14.26 37.26 -17.21
N GLN A 156 -14.49 37.83 -18.39
CA GLN A 156 -15.16 39.12 -18.52
C GLN A 156 -16.68 38.91 -18.54
N LEU A 157 -17.38 39.53 -17.59
CA LEU A 157 -18.83 39.46 -17.45
C LEU A 157 -19.41 40.87 -17.69
N LEU A 158 -19.97 41.09 -18.87
CA LEU A 158 -20.58 42.37 -19.23
C LEU A 158 -21.94 42.54 -18.54
N GLU A 159 -22.79 41.53 -18.61
CA GLU A 159 -24.09 41.50 -17.96
C GLU A 159 -24.00 40.60 -16.72
N SER A 160 -24.23 41.17 -15.54
CA SER A 160 -24.28 40.39 -14.30
C SER A 160 -25.66 40.46 -13.67
N SER A 161 -26.02 39.43 -12.90
CA SER A 161 -27.23 39.42 -12.09
C SER A 161 -27.16 40.49 -11.01
N GLU A 162 -28.32 41.00 -10.58
CA GLU A 162 -28.40 41.92 -9.45
C GLU A 162 -27.83 41.28 -8.17
N ILE A 163 -26.89 41.97 -7.52
CA ILE A 163 -26.30 41.54 -6.25
C ILE A 163 -26.77 42.50 -5.15
N PRO A 164 -27.68 42.07 -4.26
CA PRO A 164 -28.11 42.90 -3.14
C PRO A 164 -27.02 42.93 -2.05
N LEU A 165 -26.65 44.14 -1.64
CA LEU A 165 -25.74 44.41 -0.55
C LEU A 165 -26.54 44.40 0.76
N MET A 166 -26.67 43.24 1.40
CA MET A 166 -27.39 43.08 2.66
C MET A 166 -26.56 43.56 3.86
N ASN A 167 -27.19 44.14 4.88
CA ASN A 167 -26.51 44.58 6.13
C ASN A 167 -25.72 43.45 6.84
N LYS A 168 -26.15 42.19 6.68
CA LYS A 168 -25.46 41.00 7.20
C LYS A 168 -24.15 40.69 6.49
N ASN A 169 -24.08 40.92 5.19
CA ASN A 169 -22.97 40.48 4.33
C ASN A 169 -22.12 41.64 3.81
N PHE A 170 -22.60 42.87 3.98
CA PHE A 170 -21.94 44.08 3.51
C PHE A 170 -22.00 45.16 4.57
N THR A 171 -20.91 45.89 4.73
CA THR A 171 -20.80 47.03 5.64
C THR A 171 -20.43 48.24 4.84
N ILE A 172 -21.11 49.36 5.10
CA ILE A 172 -20.74 50.66 4.54
C ILE A 172 -20.95 51.74 5.60
N ALA A 173 -19.91 52.54 5.82
CA ALA A 173 -19.98 53.70 6.69
C ALA A 173 -19.03 54.78 6.19
N VAL A 174 -19.40 56.05 6.40
CA VAL A 174 -18.66 57.21 5.88
C VAL A 174 -18.19 58.06 7.05
N THR A 175 -16.94 58.51 6.99
CA THR A 175 -16.33 59.44 7.93
C THR A 175 -15.75 60.65 7.22
N LEU A 176 -15.84 61.81 7.87
CA LEU A 176 -15.15 63.01 7.46
C LEU A 176 -14.30 63.48 8.63
N SER A 177 -13.02 63.75 8.36
CA SER A 177 -12.04 64.13 9.37
C SER A 177 -11.26 65.36 8.92
N GLY A 178 -10.83 66.17 9.89
CA GLY A 178 -9.95 67.32 9.63
C GLY A 178 -8.51 66.91 9.30
N LEU A 179 -7.64 67.89 9.05
CA LEU A 179 -6.21 67.68 8.78
C LEU A 179 -5.47 67.00 9.96
N ASN A 180 -5.96 67.16 11.18
CA ASN A 180 -5.43 66.49 12.37
C ASN A 180 -5.92 65.04 12.52
N THR A 181 -6.59 64.48 11.50
CA THR A 181 -7.19 63.13 11.48
C THR A 181 -8.29 62.90 12.53
N GLN A 182 -8.70 63.93 13.26
CA GLN A 182 -9.84 63.84 14.17
C GLN A 182 -11.13 63.96 13.36
N PRO A 183 -12.10 63.06 13.59
CA PRO A 183 -13.36 63.10 12.87
C PRO A 183 -14.19 64.33 13.29
N PHE A 184 -14.88 64.94 12.33
CA PHE A 184 -15.74 66.10 12.62
C PHE A 184 -16.91 65.68 13.51
N LYS A 185 -17.09 66.37 14.63
CA LYS A 185 -18.30 66.26 15.43
C LYS A 185 -19.43 67.01 14.73
N ASN A 186 -20.65 66.47 14.75
CA ASN A 186 -21.82 67.06 14.11
C ASN A 186 -21.61 67.32 12.61
N VAL A 187 -21.18 66.29 11.87
CA VAL A 187 -20.87 66.36 10.42
C VAL A 187 -21.96 67.09 9.61
N LYS A 188 -23.24 66.86 9.93
CA LYS A 188 -24.41 67.47 9.27
C LYS A 188 -24.44 69.01 9.33
N ARG A 189 -23.71 69.65 10.26
CA ARG A 189 -23.59 71.11 10.36
C ARG A 189 -22.63 71.71 9.32
N TYR A 190 -21.63 70.93 8.88
CA TYR A 190 -20.58 71.39 7.97
C TYR A 190 -20.74 70.82 6.56
N PHE A 191 -21.22 69.59 6.44
CA PHE A 191 -21.36 68.87 5.18
C PHE A 191 -22.73 68.20 5.07
N SER A 192 -23.25 68.15 3.85
CA SER A 192 -24.38 67.32 3.49
C SER A 192 -23.84 66.08 2.77
N ILE A 193 -24.17 64.89 3.28
CA ILE A 193 -23.82 63.60 2.68
C ILE A 193 -25.11 62.99 2.17
N SER A 194 -25.14 62.61 0.89
CA SER A 194 -26.24 61.89 0.26
C SER A 194 -25.73 60.56 -0.28
N VAL A 195 -26.54 59.52 -0.16
CA VAL A 195 -26.22 58.19 -0.67
C VAL A 195 -27.33 57.76 -1.60
N ASN A 196 -27.00 57.58 -2.88
CA ASN A 196 -27.97 57.25 -3.92
C ASN A 196 -27.66 55.90 -4.53
N THR A 197 -28.67 55.05 -4.72
CA THR A 197 -28.57 53.93 -5.66
C THR A 197 -29.09 54.39 -7.00
N CYS A 198 -28.29 54.22 -8.05
CA CYS A 198 -28.67 54.64 -9.39
C CYS A 198 -28.74 53.42 -10.30
N LYS A 199 -29.85 53.27 -11.02
CA LYS A 199 -30.04 52.31 -12.10
C LYS A 199 -30.02 53.04 -13.44
N ARG A 200 -29.15 52.60 -14.34
CA ARG A 200 -29.04 53.09 -15.71
C ARG A 200 -29.42 51.96 -16.68
N GLU A 201 -30.45 52.19 -17.48
CA GLU A 201 -30.94 51.26 -18.50
C GLU A 201 -30.69 51.82 -19.90
N ARG A 202 -30.19 50.99 -20.81
CA ARG A 202 -30.10 51.30 -22.24
C ARG A 202 -31.22 50.57 -22.96
N ILE A 203 -32.17 51.31 -23.52
CA ILE A 203 -33.27 50.75 -24.32
C ILE A 203 -32.97 51.03 -25.79
N PHE A 204 -32.83 49.96 -26.57
CA PHE A 204 -32.64 50.07 -28.02
C PHE A 204 -34.00 50.10 -28.72
N ASN A 205 -34.39 51.27 -29.22
CA ASN A 205 -35.63 51.43 -29.98
C ASN A 205 -35.42 50.97 -31.41
N LYS A 206 -35.95 49.78 -31.72
CA LYS A 206 -35.85 49.15 -33.05
C LYS A 206 -36.47 49.99 -34.18
N THR A 207 -37.41 50.88 -33.86
CA THR A 207 -38.08 51.77 -34.83
C THR A 207 -37.22 52.96 -35.25
N ASP A 208 -36.48 53.57 -34.33
CA ASP A 208 -35.70 54.79 -34.60
C ASP A 208 -34.19 54.53 -34.73
N ASN A 209 -33.75 53.27 -34.53
CA ASN A 209 -32.35 52.86 -34.50
C ASN A 209 -31.50 53.69 -33.50
N THR A 210 -32.14 54.23 -32.46
CA THR A 210 -31.51 55.04 -31.41
C THR A 210 -31.52 54.27 -30.09
N THR A 211 -30.47 54.49 -29.30
CA THR A 211 -30.39 53.98 -27.92
C THR A 211 -30.78 55.10 -26.97
N GLN A 212 -31.89 54.91 -26.24
CA GLN A 212 -32.27 55.81 -25.15
C GLN A 212 -31.61 55.32 -23.85
N VAL A 213 -31.07 56.25 -23.07
CA VAL A 213 -30.47 55.95 -21.77
C VAL A 213 -31.37 56.54 -20.69
N ILE A 214 -32.00 55.68 -19.90
CA ILE A 214 -32.83 56.08 -18.76
C ILE A 214 -31.99 55.90 -17.50
N GLN A 215 -31.94 56.92 -16.65
CA GLN A 215 -31.27 56.87 -15.36
C GLN A 215 -32.25 57.23 -14.25
N GLN A 216 -32.38 56.35 -13.28
CA GLN A 216 -33.23 56.51 -12.11
C GLN A 216 -32.35 56.39 -10.87
N CYS A 217 -32.40 57.36 -9.97
CA CYS A 217 -31.66 57.34 -8.71
C CYS A 217 -32.63 57.45 -7.54
N GLN A 218 -32.44 56.62 -6.54
CA GLN A 218 -33.18 56.65 -5.28
C GLN A 218 -32.21 56.96 -4.15
N GLU A 219 -32.55 57.95 -3.33
CA GLU A 219 -31.78 58.34 -2.15
C GLU A 219 -32.05 57.40 -0.97
N TYR A 220 -30.98 57.03 -0.26
CA TYR A 220 -31.01 56.26 0.97
C TYR A 220 -30.79 57.17 2.17
N PRO A 221 -31.66 57.10 3.20
CA PRO A 221 -31.47 57.87 4.41
C PRO A 221 -30.24 57.40 5.19
N ILE A 222 -29.51 58.38 5.74
CA ILE A 222 -28.32 58.15 6.56
C ILE A 222 -28.48 58.71 7.98
N GLU A 223 -27.91 58.00 8.94
CA GLU A 223 -27.89 58.38 10.34
C GLU A 223 -26.51 58.16 10.98
N ALA A 224 -26.30 58.70 12.18
CA ALA A 224 -25.08 58.44 12.92
C ALA A 224 -25.02 56.96 13.28
N CYS A 225 -23.88 56.31 13.03
CA CYS A 225 -23.72 54.89 13.32
C CYS A 225 -23.93 54.60 14.81
N THR A 226 -24.61 53.51 15.09
CA THR A 226 -24.79 52.95 16.44
C THR A 226 -24.36 51.49 16.45
N VAL A 227 -24.20 50.89 17.63
CA VAL A 227 -23.84 49.47 17.75
C VAL A 227 -24.86 48.56 17.05
N ASN A 228 -26.12 48.99 16.91
CA ASN A 228 -27.19 48.25 16.23
C ASN A 228 -26.97 48.11 14.72
N HIS A 229 -26.10 48.92 14.12
CA HIS A 229 -25.73 48.81 12.71
C HIS A 229 -24.73 47.66 12.46
N ALA A 230 -24.13 47.12 13.52
CA ALA A 230 -23.24 45.97 13.44
C ALA A 230 -24.01 44.68 13.73
N VAL A 231 -24.29 43.90 12.69
CA VAL A 231 -25.07 42.66 12.78
C VAL A 231 -24.18 41.46 13.11
N THR A 232 -23.05 41.32 12.39
CA THR A 232 -22.12 40.20 12.58
C THR A 232 -21.11 40.48 13.68
N GLU A 233 -20.51 39.42 14.23
CA GLU A 233 -19.52 39.55 15.31
C GLU A 233 -18.27 40.32 14.84
N SER A 234 -17.82 40.10 13.59
CA SER A 234 -16.71 40.86 13.00
C SER A 234 -17.01 42.35 12.86
N GLN A 235 -18.24 42.68 12.45
CA GLN A 235 -18.69 44.07 12.40
C GLN A 235 -18.68 44.70 13.79
N LYS A 236 -19.19 44.00 14.82
CA LYS A 236 -19.24 44.53 16.20
C LYS A 236 -17.84 44.79 16.74
N GLU A 237 -16.91 43.86 16.52
CA GLU A 237 -15.52 44.03 16.95
C GLU A 237 -14.85 45.23 16.25
N TYR A 238 -15.09 45.40 14.95
CA TYR A 238 -14.55 46.51 14.18
C TYR A 238 -15.13 47.86 14.63
N PHE A 239 -16.45 47.96 14.70
CA PHE A 239 -17.15 49.20 15.08
C PHE A 239 -16.95 49.55 16.56
N GLY A 240 -16.71 48.57 17.44
CA GLY A 240 -16.36 48.82 18.84
C GLY A 240 -15.04 49.58 19.03
N LYS A 241 -14.15 49.56 18.03
CA LYS A 241 -12.89 50.31 18.03
C LYS A 241 -13.05 51.75 17.50
N LEU A 242 -14.20 52.09 16.93
CA LEU A 242 -14.46 53.38 16.28
C LEU A 242 -15.29 54.32 17.17
N GLN A 243 -15.10 55.64 16.99
CA GLN A 243 -15.95 56.66 17.60
C GLN A 243 -17.26 56.82 16.80
N LEU A 244 -18.21 55.93 17.07
CA LEU A 244 -19.44 55.75 16.29
C LEU A 244 -20.25 57.04 16.03
N GLY A 245 -20.29 57.98 16.98
CA GLY A 245 -21.05 59.23 16.83
C GLY A 245 -20.56 60.19 15.74
N THR A 246 -19.39 59.93 15.14
CA THR A 246 -18.83 60.73 14.05
C THR A 246 -18.88 60.04 12.69
N VAL A 247 -19.32 58.78 12.66
CA VAL A 247 -19.48 57.97 11.45
C VAL A 247 -20.94 58.01 11.01
N GLN A 248 -21.18 58.11 9.70
CA GLN A 248 -22.53 58.03 9.13
C GLN A 248 -22.75 56.65 8.50
N CYS A 249 -23.87 56.01 8.84
CA CYS A 249 -24.30 54.70 8.34
C CYS A 249 -25.63 54.85 7.58
N LEU A 250 -25.94 53.87 6.75
CA LEU A 250 -27.29 53.73 6.19
C LEU A 250 -28.27 53.35 7.30
N GLN A 251 -29.47 53.95 7.29
CA GLN A 251 -30.52 53.61 8.26
C GLN A 251 -30.95 52.14 8.10
N ASN A 252 -30.92 51.38 9.19
CA ASN A 252 -31.18 49.94 9.19
C ASN A 252 -32.56 49.56 8.58
N GLU A 253 -33.62 50.29 8.93
CA GLU A 253 -34.99 50.02 8.46
C GLU A 253 -35.11 50.13 6.94
N ALA A 254 -34.52 51.19 6.37
CA ALA A 254 -34.51 51.41 4.92
C ALA A 254 -33.64 50.37 4.20
N TRP A 255 -32.50 50.01 4.80
CA TRP A 255 -31.57 49.03 4.25
C TRP A 255 -32.18 47.62 4.22
N GLU A 256 -32.86 47.19 5.29
CA GLU A 256 -33.51 45.87 5.32
C GLU A 256 -34.72 45.77 4.38
N ALA A 257 -35.50 46.85 4.24
CA ALA A 257 -36.65 46.88 3.35
C ALA A 257 -36.23 46.85 1.86
N ASN A 258 -35.23 47.65 1.50
CA ASN A 258 -34.70 47.74 0.13
C ASN A 258 -33.17 47.82 0.19
N PRO A 259 -32.43 46.70 0.06
CA PRO A 259 -30.98 46.74 0.09
C PRO A 259 -30.42 47.41 -1.17
N PRO A 260 -29.33 48.21 -1.07
CA PRO A 260 -28.61 48.69 -2.23
C PRO A 260 -28.18 47.52 -3.12
N LYS A 261 -28.25 47.68 -4.43
CA LYS A 261 -27.93 46.63 -5.39
C LYS A 261 -26.85 47.09 -6.34
N LEU A 262 -25.97 46.16 -6.72
CA LEU A 262 -25.02 46.39 -7.79
C LEU A 262 -25.33 45.43 -8.95
N GLN A 263 -25.20 45.91 -10.18
CA GLN A 263 -25.51 45.14 -11.38
C GLN A 263 -24.75 45.67 -12.58
N GLY A 264 -24.24 44.76 -13.42
CA GLY A 264 -23.61 45.08 -14.69
C GLY A 264 -22.37 45.96 -14.60
N VAL A 265 -21.89 46.39 -15.76
CA VAL A 265 -20.78 47.35 -15.91
C VAL A 265 -21.22 48.57 -16.72
N LEU A 266 -20.36 49.59 -16.83
CA LEU A 266 -20.65 50.81 -17.60
C LEU A 266 -21.08 50.58 -19.06
N GLN A 267 -20.70 49.44 -19.65
CA GLN A 267 -21.06 49.06 -21.02
C GLN A 267 -22.35 48.22 -21.10
N ALA A 268 -22.84 47.70 -19.98
CA ALA A 268 -24.02 46.85 -19.90
C ALA A 268 -25.31 47.60 -20.24
N MET A 269 -26.33 46.82 -20.60
CA MET A 269 -27.69 47.26 -20.83
C MET A 269 -28.31 47.75 -19.52
N GLU A 270 -28.11 47.01 -18.43
CA GLU A 270 -28.48 47.43 -17.08
C GLU A 270 -27.22 47.67 -16.25
N PHE A 271 -27.12 48.84 -15.64
CA PHE A 271 -26.00 49.22 -14.78
C PHE A 271 -26.52 49.83 -13.49
N GLN A 272 -26.31 49.15 -12.37
CA GLN A 272 -26.66 49.61 -11.03
C GLN A 272 -25.40 49.85 -10.21
N TYR A 273 -25.33 51.03 -9.60
CA TYR A 273 -24.20 51.46 -8.78
C TYR A 273 -24.66 52.27 -7.58
N LEU A 274 -23.82 52.29 -6.55
CA LEU A 274 -23.99 53.14 -5.37
C LEU A 274 -23.16 54.41 -5.55
N GLN A 275 -23.74 55.55 -5.23
CA GLN A 275 -23.10 56.86 -5.31
C GLN A 275 -23.19 57.56 -3.96
N ILE A 276 -22.06 58.00 -3.43
CA ILE A 276 -21.98 58.80 -2.21
C ILE A 276 -21.48 60.18 -2.60
N GLN A 277 -22.30 61.21 -2.36
CA GLN A 277 -21.97 62.58 -2.67
C GLN A 277 -21.84 63.39 -1.38
N VAL A 278 -20.69 64.04 -1.21
CA VAL A 278 -20.40 64.96 -0.12
C VAL A 278 -20.37 66.37 -0.69
N GLN A 279 -21.21 67.24 -0.16
CA GLN A 279 -21.30 68.66 -0.51
C GLN A 279 -21.17 69.54 0.74
N ILE A 280 -20.85 70.81 0.54
CA ILE A 280 -20.87 71.81 1.61
C ILE A 280 -22.31 71.97 2.11
N CYS A 281 -22.50 72.10 3.43
CA CYS A 281 -23.84 72.33 3.98
C CYS A 281 -24.40 73.68 3.50
N HIS A 282 -25.60 73.66 2.96
CA HIS A 282 -26.36 74.86 2.61
C HIS A 282 -27.73 74.78 3.27
N ASN A 283 -28.20 75.91 3.82
CA ASN A 283 -29.53 75.98 4.40
C ASN A 283 -30.56 75.77 3.28
N THR A 284 -31.43 74.79 3.48
CA THR A 284 -32.54 74.46 2.59
C THR A 284 -33.86 74.69 3.33
N THR A 285 -34.98 74.63 2.60
CA THR A 285 -36.32 74.72 3.21
C THR A 285 -36.58 73.61 4.23
N THR A 286 -35.83 72.51 4.20
CA THR A 286 -35.96 71.35 5.07
C THR A 286 -34.92 71.29 6.20
N TYR A 287 -33.79 72.01 6.08
CA TYR A 287 -32.70 72.00 7.07
C TYR A 287 -31.99 73.35 7.16
N ASN A 288 -32.00 73.96 8.35
CA ASN A 288 -31.48 75.32 8.59
C ASN A 288 -30.34 75.38 9.63
N GLU A 289 -29.75 74.23 10.00
CA GLU A 289 -28.73 74.16 11.06
C GLU A 289 -27.29 74.13 10.50
N CYS A 290 -27.04 74.63 9.28
CA CYS A 290 -25.69 74.72 8.74
C CYS A 290 -24.85 75.80 9.47
N ALA A 291 -23.56 75.56 9.63
CA ALA A 291 -22.61 76.56 10.11
C ALA A 291 -22.46 77.73 9.12
N PRO A 292 -22.08 78.93 9.60
CA PRO A 292 -21.69 80.04 8.72
C PRO A 292 -20.49 79.64 7.84
N ILE A 293 -20.44 80.20 6.62
CA ILE A 293 -19.47 79.79 5.60
C ILE A 293 -18.03 80.07 6.04
N GLU A 294 -17.80 81.10 6.86
CA GLU A 294 -16.49 81.43 7.42
C GLU A 294 -16.01 80.34 8.39
N GLU A 295 -16.89 79.83 9.26
CA GLU A 295 -16.59 78.73 10.18
C GLU A 295 -16.25 77.44 9.41
N ILE A 296 -17.01 77.16 8.33
CA ILE A 296 -16.73 76.02 7.43
C ILE A 296 -15.37 76.19 6.75
N GLN A 297 -15.03 77.39 6.28
CA GLN A 297 -13.76 77.64 5.60
C GLN A 297 -12.56 77.54 6.54
N ASP A 298 -12.72 77.87 7.82
CA ASP A 298 -11.65 77.79 8.82
C ASP A 298 -11.42 76.35 9.32
N LEU A 299 -12.49 75.61 9.64
CA LEU A 299 -12.39 74.26 10.22
C LEU A 299 -12.31 73.14 9.17
N ALA A 300 -12.95 73.32 8.01
CA ALA A 300 -13.15 72.29 6.99
C ALA A 300 -12.42 72.59 5.66
N LYS A 301 -11.43 73.50 5.66
CA LYS A 301 -10.62 73.90 4.49
C LYS A 301 -10.10 72.72 3.67
N ALA A 302 -9.61 71.72 4.37
CA ALA A 302 -9.13 70.45 3.84
C ALA A 302 -9.26 69.37 4.92
N GLY A 303 -9.33 68.13 4.49
CA GLY A 303 -9.52 67.00 5.39
C GLY A 303 -9.39 65.67 4.66
N TYR A 304 -9.89 64.63 5.34
CA TYR A 304 -9.93 63.27 4.84
C TYR A 304 -11.36 62.77 4.82
N TYR A 305 -11.74 62.16 3.71
CA TYR A 305 -12.93 61.35 3.56
C TYR A 305 -12.53 59.90 3.74
N GLY A 306 -13.08 59.27 4.76
CA GLY A 306 -12.93 57.86 5.02
C GLY A 306 -14.19 57.11 4.62
N ILE A 307 -14.02 55.95 4.02
CA ILE A 307 -15.09 54.99 3.82
C ILE A 307 -14.69 53.66 4.45
N HIS A 308 -15.58 53.13 5.27
CA HIS A 308 -15.45 51.82 5.91
C HIS A 308 -16.29 50.85 5.11
N LEU A 309 -15.65 49.84 4.53
CA LEU A 309 -16.30 48.86 3.68
C LEU A 309 -15.96 47.45 4.13
N SER A 310 -16.92 46.54 3.96
CA SER A 310 -16.63 45.11 4.07
C SER A 310 -15.80 44.64 2.88
N ASP A 311 -14.91 43.71 3.13
CA ASP A 311 -14.15 42.95 2.15
C ASP A 311 -14.21 41.47 2.50
N ASN A 312 -13.96 40.59 1.54
CA ASN A 312 -13.89 39.16 1.79
C ASN A 312 -12.46 38.65 1.53
N LEU A 313 -11.81 38.18 2.59
CA LEU A 313 -10.51 37.52 2.48
C LEU A 313 -10.70 36.08 1.99
N LEU A 314 -9.96 35.72 0.94
CA LEU A 314 -9.98 34.40 0.33
C LEU A 314 -9.13 33.41 1.14
N GLN A 315 -9.78 32.44 1.76
CA GLN A 315 -9.16 31.35 2.51
C GLN A 315 -9.35 30.03 1.77
N LEU A 316 -8.56 29.82 0.71
CA LEU A 316 -8.73 28.67 -0.18
C LEU A 316 -8.42 27.32 0.49
N ASN A 317 -7.62 27.33 1.57
CA ASN A 317 -7.29 26.15 2.37
C ASN A 317 -8.43 25.72 3.30
N GLU A 318 -9.34 26.63 3.66
CA GLU A 318 -10.47 26.32 4.53
C GLU A 318 -11.58 25.64 3.71
N PHE A 319 -11.90 24.40 4.07
CA PHE A 319 -12.85 23.58 3.32
C PHE A 319 -14.29 24.14 3.40
N GLN A 320 -14.75 24.46 4.62
CA GLN A 320 -16.17 24.77 4.87
C GLN A 320 -16.55 26.20 4.47
N GLN A 321 -15.70 27.18 4.78
CA GLN A 321 -15.97 28.61 4.57
C GLN A 321 -14.74 29.25 3.93
N PRO A 322 -14.72 29.40 2.59
CA PRO A 322 -13.57 29.96 1.90
C PRO A 322 -13.50 31.49 1.92
N PHE A 323 -14.51 32.15 2.48
CA PHE A 323 -14.57 33.58 2.63
C PHE A 323 -14.62 33.93 4.11
N SER A 324 -13.69 34.76 4.55
CA SER A 324 -13.75 35.40 5.86
C SER A 324 -13.97 36.90 5.66
N GLN A 325 -15.12 37.40 6.12
CA GLN A 325 -15.46 38.82 6.00
C GLN A 325 -14.59 39.65 6.95
N ILE A 326 -13.99 40.69 6.41
CA ILE A 326 -13.20 41.70 7.15
C ILE A 326 -13.75 43.09 6.83
N GLN A 327 -13.45 44.07 7.66
CA GLN A 327 -13.78 45.47 7.42
C GLN A 327 -12.49 46.27 7.26
N SER A 328 -12.42 47.07 6.21
CA SER A 328 -11.29 47.93 5.90
C SER A 328 -11.74 49.38 5.75
N MET A 329 -10.83 50.31 6.05
CA MET A 329 -11.04 51.74 5.85
C MET A 329 -10.16 52.19 4.69
N GLN A 330 -10.77 52.84 3.70
CA GLN A 330 -10.08 53.56 2.63
C GLN A 330 -10.28 55.05 2.83
N GLN A 331 -9.29 55.86 2.47
CA GLN A 331 -9.37 57.31 2.66
C GLN A 331 -8.84 58.08 1.47
N ALA A 332 -9.51 59.19 1.14
CA ALA A 332 -9.07 60.18 0.18
C ALA A 332 -9.03 61.56 0.85
N SER A 333 -8.08 62.40 0.45
CA SER A 333 -8.07 63.80 0.91
C SER A 333 -9.10 64.63 0.15
N PHE A 334 -9.65 65.67 0.78
CA PHE A 334 -10.52 66.63 0.12
C PHE A 334 -10.13 68.07 0.48
N SER A 335 -10.55 69.03 -0.34
CA SER A 335 -10.41 70.46 -0.07
C SER A 335 -11.61 71.21 -0.63
N LEU A 336 -11.99 72.32 0.00
CA LEU A 336 -13.07 73.18 -0.48
C LEU A 336 -12.81 73.81 -1.85
N LYS A 337 -11.59 73.72 -2.38
CA LYS A 337 -11.20 74.27 -3.69
C LYS A 337 -11.24 73.26 -4.83
N THR A 338 -11.38 71.98 -4.52
CA THR A 338 -11.34 70.91 -5.52
C THR A 338 -12.53 69.99 -5.39
N SER A 339 -13.02 69.49 -6.52
CA SER A 339 -13.97 68.40 -6.57
C SER A 339 -13.20 67.12 -6.86
N ARG A 340 -13.51 66.04 -6.15
CA ARG A 340 -12.93 64.71 -6.39
C ARG A 340 -13.99 63.70 -6.75
N SER A 341 -13.73 62.93 -7.79
CA SER A 341 -14.48 61.74 -8.14
C SER A 341 -13.67 60.51 -7.74
N ILE A 342 -14.28 59.59 -7.01
CA ILE A 342 -13.67 58.34 -6.58
C ILE A 342 -14.43 57.20 -7.25
N TYR A 343 -13.72 56.27 -7.88
CA TYR A 343 -14.28 55.09 -8.51
C TYR A 343 -13.74 53.86 -7.82
N GLN A 344 -14.61 53.18 -7.08
CA GLN A 344 -14.30 51.94 -6.39
C GLN A 344 -15.02 50.77 -7.07
N THR A 345 -14.26 49.70 -7.33
CA THR A 345 -14.81 48.49 -7.94
C THR A 345 -14.81 47.31 -6.98
N LEU A 346 -15.92 46.58 -6.96
CA LEU A 346 -16.04 45.29 -6.29
C LEU A 346 -15.98 44.17 -7.33
N LYS A 347 -15.03 43.25 -7.17
CA LYS A 347 -14.87 42.10 -8.04
C LYS A 347 -15.71 40.94 -7.53
N GLN A 348 -16.39 40.26 -8.46
CA GLN A 348 -17.11 39.04 -8.17
C GLN A 348 -16.14 37.87 -8.15
N VAL A 349 -16.23 37.05 -7.10
CA VAL A 349 -15.40 35.84 -6.97
C VAL A 349 -16.30 34.63 -6.74
N GLN A 350 -16.09 33.62 -7.57
CA GLN A 350 -16.75 32.33 -7.45
C GLN A 350 -15.72 31.25 -7.12
N ILE A 351 -16.02 30.41 -6.13
CA ILE A 351 -15.16 29.31 -5.73
C ILE A 351 -15.93 28.02 -5.94
N ILE A 352 -15.48 27.21 -6.90
CA ILE A 352 -16.06 25.92 -7.24
C ILE A 352 -15.20 24.85 -6.57
N THR A 353 -15.78 24.10 -5.64
CA THR A 353 -15.08 23.10 -4.82
C THR A 353 -15.58 21.72 -5.18
N ASP A 354 -14.68 20.84 -5.63
CA ASP A 354 -14.96 19.40 -5.81
C ASP A 354 -14.62 18.65 -4.52
N ASP A 355 -15.66 18.29 -3.75
CA ASP A 355 -15.51 17.64 -2.44
C ASP A 355 -15.71 16.11 -2.47
N GLY A 356 -15.82 15.56 -3.68
CA GLY A 356 -16.10 14.15 -3.89
C GLY A 356 -14.88 13.25 -3.71
N ILE A 357 -15.08 12.15 -2.96
CA ILE A 357 -14.01 11.17 -2.62
C ILE A 357 -13.64 10.30 -3.82
N VAL A 358 -14.64 9.96 -4.65
CA VAL A 358 -14.51 9.05 -5.81
C VAL A 358 -14.99 9.72 -7.09
N GLN A 359 -16.24 10.18 -7.10
CA GLN A 359 -16.84 10.93 -8.20
C GLN A 359 -16.76 12.44 -7.94
N GLU A 360 -16.88 13.27 -8.97
CA GLU A 360 -16.98 14.72 -8.80
C GLU A 360 -18.27 15.12 -8.09
N ASN A 361 -18.16 16.00 -7.10
CA ASN A 361 -19.29 16.67 -6.46
C ASN A 361 -18.97 18.16 -6.27
N ARG A 362 -19.65 19.01 -7.03
CA ARG A 362 -19.27 20.42 -7.16
C ARG A 362 -20.18 21.31 -6.32
N ASN A 363 -19.58 22.00 -5.36
CA ASN A 363 -20.22 23.05 -4.57
C ASN A 363 -19.67 24.41 -4.97
N SER A 364 -20.53 25.42 -5.11
CA SER A 364 -20.12 26.78 -5.46
C SER A 364 -20.32 27.74 -4.29
N PHE A 365 -19.32 28.58 -4.05
CA PHE A 365 -19.39 29.70 -3.11
C PHE A 365 -19.22 31.00 -3.90
N PHE A 366 -19.94 32.04 -3.47
CA PHE A 366 -19.91 33.35 -4.10
C PHE A 366 -19.53 34.42 -3.08
N GLY A 367 -18.70 35.37 -3.49
CA GLY A 367 -18.30 36.51 -2.67
C GLY A 367 -17.94 37.74 -3.50
N LEU A 368 -18.02 38.90 -2.85
CA LEU A 368 -17.55 40.18 -3.39
C LEU A 368 -16.25 40.59 -2.71
N ILE A 369 -15.28 41.06 -3.48
CA ILE A 369 -13.97 41.51 -2.96
C ILE A 369 -13.68 42.91 -3.48
N GLN A 370 -13.08 43.76 -2.67
CA GLN A 370 -12.62 45.07 -3.13
C GLN A 370 -11.45 44.90 -4.12
N ASN A 371 -11.48 45.62 -5.25
CA ASN A 371 -10.47 45.45 -6.30
C ASN A 371 -9.69 46.73 -6.63
N GLN A 372 -10.37 47.77 -7.11
CA GLN A 372 -9.71 49.01 -7.51
C GLN A 372 -10.27 50.21 -6.77
N TRP A 373 -9.38 51.17 -6.47
CA TRP A 373 -9.68 52.50 -5.94
C TRP A 373 -8.98 53.52 -6.85
N ARG A 374 -9.76 54.33 -7.57
CA ARG A 374 -9.25 55.35 -8.48
C ARG A 374 -9.78 56.72 -8.11
N GLU A 375 -8.91 57.72 -8.09
CA GLU A 375 -9.26 59.11 -7.81
C GLU A 375 -9.02 59.98 -9.04
N GLU A 376 -9.98 60.85 -9.33
CA GLU A 376 -9.88 61.92 -10.30
C GLU A 376 -10.21 63.24 -9.59
N SER A 377 -9.46 64.30 -9.87
CA SER A 377 -9.66 65.60 -9.22
C SER A 377 -9.72 66.73 -10.24
N SER A 378 -10.59 67.69 -9.98
CA SER A 378 -10.78 68.89 -10.78
C SER A 378 -10.98 70.11 -9.87
N THR A 379 -11.03 71.30 -10.48
CA THR A 379 -11.46 72.51 -9.78
C THR A 379 -12.87 72.35 -9.25
N TYR A 380 -13.16 72.90 -8.07
CA TYR A 380 -14.47 72.78 -7.46
C TYR A 380 -15.59 73.23 -8.40
N ASN A 381 -16.58 72.37 -8.59
CA ASN A 381 -17.68 72.55 -9.54
C ASN A 381 -18.95 73.14 -8.92
N ASN A 382 -18.91 73.56 -7.65
CA ASN A 382 -20.07 74.03 -6.88
C ASN A 382 -21.19 73.00 -6.67
N ILE A 383 -20.95 71.72 -6.95
CA ILE A 383 -21.95 70.65 -6.81
C ILE A 383 -21.51 69.64 -5.75
N PHE A 384 -20.25 69.23 -5.75
CA PHE A 384 -19.74 68.27 -4.77
C PHE A 384 -18.26 68.50 -4.46
N LEU A 385 -17.89 68.22 -3.22
CA LEU A 385 -16.49 68.06 -2.82
C LEU A 385 -16.00 66.66 -3.18
N ILE A 386 -16.84 65.66 -2.93
CA ILE A 386 -16.54 64.25 -3.20
C ILE A 386 -17.73 63.60 -3.85
N ASN A 387 -17.46 62.86 -4.93
CA ASN A 387 -18.43 62.01 -5.58
C ASN A 387 -17.85 60.60 -5.71
N HIS A 388 -18.29 59.68 -4.87
CA HIS A 388 -17.73 58.35 -4.78
C HIS A 388 -18.71 57.33 -5.37
N PHE A 389 -18.29 56.67 -6.45
CA PHE A 389 -19.01 55.61 -7.14
C PHE A 389 -18.49 54.23 -6.72
N ILE A 390 -19.39 53.36 -6.28
CA ILE A 390 -19.11 51.95 -5.98
C ILE A 390 -19.93 51.09 -6.95
N TYR A 391 -19.25 50.27 -7.74
CA TYR A 391 -19.89 49.42 -8.76
C TYR A 391 -19.12 48.11 -8.98
N LEU A 392 -19.69 47.20 -9.76
CA LEU A 392 -19.06 45.90 -10.04
C LEU A 392 -17.95 46.03 -11.08
N ASP A 393 -16.86 45.32 -10.86
CA ASP A 393 -15.84 45.12 -11.88
C ASP A 393 -16.39 44.23 -13.01
N GLY A 394 -15.94 44.48 -14.24
CA GLY A 394 -16.30 43.67 -15.40
C GLY A 394 -15.58 42.34 -15.49
N LYS A 395 -14.67 42.05 -14.56
CA LYS A 395 -13.99 40.77 -14.44
C LYS A 395 -14.57 39.99 -13.26
N GLN A 396 -14.86 38.72 -13.51
CA GLN A 396 -15.19 37.73 -12.49
C GLN A 396 -14.02 36.76 -12.34
N SER A 397 -13.55 36.53 -11.11
CA SER A 397 -12.56 35.48 -10.84
C SER A 397 -13.25 34.18 -10.45
N THR A 398 -12.82 33.08 -11.05
CA THR A 398 -13.25 31.74 -10.65
C THR A 398 -12.06 30.93 -10.14
N TYR A 399 -12.22 30.36 -8.95
CA TYR A 399 -11.26 29.45 -8.33
C TYR A 399 -11.84 28.05 -8.31
N GLN A 400 -11.20 27.10 -8.98
CA GLN A 400 -11.54 25.68 -8.92
C GLN A 400 -10.65 25.00 -7.89
N ARG A 401 -11.25 24.48 -6.82
CA ARG A 401 -10.58 23.75 -5.75
C ARG A 401 -10.88 22.26 -5.87
N ASN A 402 -9.85 21.47 -6.11
CA ASN A 402 -9.96 20.02 -6.25
C ASN A 402 -9.16 19.34 -5.13
N TYR A 403 -9.81 18.47 -4.37
CA TYR A 403 -9.13 17.64 -3.38
C TYR A 403 -8.61 16.34 -3.99
N ILE A 404 -7.60 15.76 -3.35
CA ILE A 404 -7.10 14.45 -3.75
C ILE A 404 -8.22 13.41 -3.63
N LYS A 405 -8.29 12.48 -4.61
CA LYS A 405 -9.27 11.40 -4.64
C LYS A 405 -8.62 10.07 -4.30
N ILE A 406 -9.41 9.09 -3.86
CA ILE A 406 -8.89 7.75 -3.52
C ILE A 406 -8.16 7.08 -4.69
N GLN A 407 -8.64 7.31 -5.92
CA GLN A 407 -8.02 6.78 -7.15
C GLN A 407 -6.60 7.31 -7.33
N ALA A 408 -6.39 8.61 -7.04
CA ALA A 408 -5.07 9.23 -7.12
C ALA A 408 -4.13 8.69 -6.03
N ILE A 409 -4.63 8.45 -4.82
CA ILE A 409 -3.84 7.85 -3.72
C ILE A 409 -3.37 6.44 -4.11
N LEU A 410 -4.27 5.61 -4.63
CA LEU A 410 -3.93 4.26 -5.10
C LEU A 410 -2.88 4.32 -6.22
N GLY A 411 -3.01 5.25 -7.15
CA GLY A 411 -2.02 5.50 -8.20
C GLY A 411 -0.64 5.90 -7.64
N LYS A 412 -0.60 6.84 -6.69
CA LYS A 412 0.64 7.26 -6.01
C LYS A 412 1.31 6.11 -5.28
N ILE A 413 0.54 5.30 -4.54
CA ILE A 413 1.06 4.15 -3.79
C ILE A 413 1.59 3.07 -4.73
N GLY A 414 0.88 2.77 -5.81
CA GLY A 414 1.36 1.84 -6.83
C GLY A 414 2.67 2.30 -7.46
N GLY A 415 2.78 3.60 -7.78
CA GLY A 415 4.02 4.21 -8.26
C GLY A 415 5.16 4.10 -7.24
N PHE A 416 4.90 4.46 -5.98
CA PHE A 416 5.86 4.38 -4.89
C PHE A 416 6.36 2.94 -4.65
N TRP A 417 5.44 1.97 -4.63
CA TRP A 417 5.76 0.54 -4.48
C TRP A 417 6.74 0.08 -5.56
N ASN A 418 6.47 0.41 -6.83
CA ASN A 418 7.32 0.02 -7.95
C ASN A 418 8.73 0.61 -7.83
N VAL A 419 8.84 1.90 -7.47
CA VAL A 419 10.13 2.57 -7.27
C VAL A 419 10.88 1.96 -6.08
N ALA A 420 10.20 1.72 -4.96
CA ALA A 420 10.80 1.11 -3.77
C ALA A 420 11.30 -0.30 -4.06
N VAL A 421 10.49 -1.15 -4.69
CA VAL A 421 10.90 -2.51 -5.09
C VAL A 421 12.11 -2.46 -6.02
N LEU A 422 12.14 -1.54 -7.00
CA LEU A 422 13.27 -1.38 -7.90
C LEU A 422 14.56 -1.02 -7.15
N LEU A 423 14.50 -0.03 -6.24
CA LEU A 423 15.64 0.38 -5.44
C LEU A 423 16.17 -0.77 -4.58
N PHE A 424 15.29 -1.45 -3.82
CA PHE A 424 15.69 -2.59 -3.00
C PHE A 424 16.19 -3.76 -3.84
N LYS A 425 15.63 -4.00 -5.03
CA LYS A 425 16.08 -5.08 -5.92
C LYS A 425 17.55 -4.92 -6.31
N ILE A 426 18.02 -3.68 -6.56
CA ILE A 426 19.43 -3.40 -6.89
C ILE A 426 20.37 -3.83 -5.75
N PHE A 427 19.97 -3.61 -4.49
CA PHE A 427 20.79 -3.96 -3.33
C PHE A 427 20.63 -5.42 -2.87
N VAL A 428 19.40 -5.95 -2.85
CA VAL A 428 19.07 -7.27 -2.29
C VAL A 428 19.46 -8.39 -3.25
N THR A 429 19.25 -8.23 -4.55
CA THR A 429 19.53 -9.26 -5.57
C THR A 429 20.97 -9.80 -5.53
N PRO A 430 22.04 -8.98 -5.54
CA PRO A 430 23.40 -9.51 -5.52
C PRO A 430 23.71 -10.29 -4.22
N ILE A 431 23.09 -9.90 -3.10
CA ILE A 431 23.22 -10.58 -1.81
C ILE A 431 22.53 -11.96 -1.87
N VAL A 432 21.28 -12.00 -2.34
CA VAL A 432 20.50 -13.25 -2.46
C VAL A 432 21.16 -14.23 -3.43
N ILE A 433 21.66 -13.76 -4.57
CA ILE A 433 22.41 -14.60 -5.53
C ILE A 433 23.68 -15.17 -4.88
N THR A 434 24.40 -14.36 -4.11
CA THR A 434 25.61 -14.82 -3.42
C THR A 434 25.28 -15.88 -2.37
N LEU A 435 24.25 -15.66 -1.56
CA LEU A 435 23.74 -16.64 -0.59
C LEU A 435 23.33 -17.95 -1.26
N MET A 436 22.59 -17.86 -2.37
CA MET A 436 22.16 -19.02 -3.15
C MET A 436 23.38 -19.83 -3.64
N ASN A 437 24.38 -19.15 -4.22
CA ASN A 437 25.58 -19.82 -4.71
C ASN A 437 26.38 -20.48 -3.58
N VAL A 438 26.55 -19.81 -2.43
CA VAL A 438 27.24 -20.38 -1.26
C VAL A 438 26.51 -21.61 -0.75
N HIS A 439 25.19 -21.54 -0.63
CA HIS A 439 24.37 -22.67 -0.20
C HIS A 439 24.46 -23.86 -1.18
N LEU A 440 24.38 -23.59 -2.48
CA LEU A 440 24.54 -24.61 -3.53
C LEU A 440 25.90 -25.30 -3.43
N VAL A 441 26.95 -24.49 -3.31
CA VAL A 441 28.33 -24.93 -3.31
C VAL A 441 28.67 -25.74 -2.06
N ASN A 442 28.22 -25.31 -0.88
CA ASN A 442 28.36 -26.08 0.36
C ASN A 442 27.61 -27.42 0.34
N LYS A 443 26.57 -27.53 -0.50
CA LYS A 443 25.81 -28.78 -0.67
C LYS A 443 26.47 -29.74 -1.64
N LEU A 444 27.22 -29.24 -2.63
CA LEU A 444 27.79 -30.04 -3.72
C LEU A 444 29.30 -30.29 -3.58
N PHE A 445 30.01 -29.46 -2.84
CA PHE A 445 31.47 -29.54 -2.69
C PHE A 445 31.91 -29.44 -1.23
N ARG A 446 33.09 -30.00 -0.97
CA ARG A 446 33.82 -29.86 0.29
C ARG A 446 34.99 -28.89 0.07
N PHE A 447 35.31 -28.08 1.09
CA PHE A 447 36.33 -27.04 1.00
C PHE A 447 37.47 -27.31 1.96
N GLU A 448 38.70 -27.35 1.44
CA GLU A 448 39.89 -27.47 2.25
C GLU A 448 40.21 -26.09 2.89
N ILE A 449 40.05 -26.00 4.21
CA ILE A 449 40.37 -24.78 4.97
C ILE A 449 41.82 -24.89 5.43
N ASN A 450 42.66 -23.91 5.05
CA ASN A 450 44.03 -23.82 5.56
C ASN A 450 44.03 -23.76 7.10
N GLU A 451 44.61 -24.78 7.74
CA GLU A 451 44.62 -25.01 9.19
C GLU A 451 45.20 -23.84 10.01
N ARG A 452 45.96 -22.92 9.40
CA ARG A 452 46.47 -21.70 10.08
C ARG A 452 45.39 -20.78 10.65
N SER A 453 44.14 -20.90 10.21
CA SER A 453 43.04 -20.02 10.65
C SER A 453 42.19 -20.59 11.81
N GLN A 454 42.35 -21.88 12.16
CA GLN A 454 41.68 -22.48 13.33
C GLN A 454 42.51 -22.34 14.61
N LEU A 455 43.85 -22.43 14.52
CA LEU A 455 44.75 -22.25 15.68
C LEU A 455 44.57 -20.87 16.36
N PHE A 456 44.25 -19.82 15.59
CA PHE A 456 44.01 -18.47 16.13
C PHE A 456 42.64 -18.27 16.78
N LYS A 457 41.66 -19.16 16.59
CA LYS A 457 40.30 -18.99 17.15
C LYS A 457 40.10 -19.75 18.46
N ASP A 458 40.91 -20.76 18.71
CA ASP A 458 40.81 -21.57 19.94
C ASP A 458 41.64 -20.96 21.08
N GLU A 459 42.76 -20.26 20.81
CA GLU A 459 43.51 -19.49 21.84
C GLU A 459 42.72 -18.30 22.41
N ILE A 460 41.83 -17.68 21.63
CA ILE A 460 41.08 -16.48 22.09
C ILE A 460 39.88 -16.85 22.99
N LYS A 461 39.50 -18.13 23.10
CA LYS A 461 38.30 -18.56 23.84
C LYS A 461 38.55 -19.11 25.25
N GLU A 462 39.79 -19.42 25.63
CA GLU A 462 40.09 -19.88 27.00
C GLU A 462 40.61 -18.77 27.94
N GLU A 463 40.94 -17.57 27.43
CA GLU A 463 41.52 -16.48 28.25
C GLU A 463 40.51 -15.37 28.63
N SER A 464 39.21 -15.62 28.54
CA SER A 464 38.20 -14.61 28.93
C SER A 464 37.03 -15.18 29.74
N LEU A 465 37.33 -15.86 30.85
CA LEU A 465 36.33 -16.11 31.92
C LEU A 465 36.95 -16.45 33.28
N SER A 466 37.99 -15.71 33.68
CA SER A 466 38.33 -15.50 35.09
C SER A 466 39.28 -14.32 35.17
N ASP A 467 38.74 -13.12 35.37
CA ASP A 467 39.38 -11.99 36.08
C ASP A 467 38.60 -10.69 35.81
N ILE A 468 37.40 -10.62 36.39
CA ILE A 468 36.80 -9.34 36.80
C ILE A 468 36.45 -9.49 38.28
N SER A 469 37.48 -9.50 39.11
CA SER A 469 37.36 -9.06 40.49
C SER A 469 38.75 -8.80 41.07
N LYS A 470 39.02 -7.53 41.36
CA LYS A 470 40.19 -6.97 42.07
C LYS A 470 41.42 -6.92 41.15
N SER A 471 42.15 -5.82 41.02
CA SER A 471 42.41 -4.76 42.00
C SER A 471 43.03 -3.56 41.27
N GLN A 472 42.63 -2.37 41.69
CA GLN A 472 43.41 -1.16 41.50
C GLN A 472 44.68 -1.23 42.37
N THR A 473 45.69 -0.51 41.86
CA THR A 473 46.79 0.17 42.56
C THR A 473 48.07 -0.59 42.95
N ILE A 474 49.12 -0.19 42.20
CA ILE A 474 50.36 0.46 42.65
C ILE A 474 51.63 -0.40 42.82
N TYR A 475 52.62 0.05 42.05
CA TYR A 475 54.05 -0.22 42.06
C TYR A 475 54.73 -0.21 43.43
N LYS A 476 55.68 -1.15 43.58
CA LYS A 476 57.04 -1.09 44.17
C LYS A 476 57.46 -2.53 44.48
N GLU A 477 58.69 -3.01 44.43
CA GLU A 477 60.02 -2.60 43.97
C GLU A 477 60.90 -3.87 44.15
N SER A 478 61.99 -4.00 43.39
CA SER A 478 63.25 -4.70 43.72
C SER A 478 63.28 -6.17 44.21
N SER A 479 63.92 -6.99 43.36
CA SER A 479 65.14 -7.77 43.65
C SER A 479 65.13 -9.05 44.52
N GLN A 480 65.58 -10.11 43.83
CA GLN A 480 66.57 -11.13 44.24
C GLN A 480 66.20 -12.26 45.23
N GLN A 481 66.31 -13.45 44.64
CA GLN A 481 67.04 -14.64 45.11
C GLN A 481 66.43 -15.56 46.19
N GLN A 482 66.52 -16.84 45.80
CA GLN A 482 67.01 -17.99 46.56
C GLN A 482 65.99 -19.01 47.08
N TYR A 483 66.09 -20.24 46.50
CA TYR A 483 66.18 -21.58 47.12
C TYR A 483 65.24 -21.87 48.34
N ASP A 484 64.65 -23.04 48.55
CA ASP A 484 65.15 -24.39 48.35
C ASP A 484 64.12 -25.44 48.84
N VAL A 485 64.37 -26.73 48.54
CA VAL A 485 64.14 -27.91 49.43
C VAL A 485 62.66 -28.31 49.71
N ILE A 486 62.13 -29.54 49.60
CA ILE A 486 62.54 -30.93 49.28
C ILE A 486 61.42 -31.83 49.86
N ASN A 487 61.38 -33.10 49.43
CA ASN A 487 60.71 -34.27 50.02
C ASN A 487 59.23 -34.53 49.67
N GLN A 488 58.95 -35.54 48.83
CA GLN A 488 58.93 -37.00 49.15
C GLN A 488 57.74 -37.34 50.08
N ASN A 489 56.94 -38.39 49.93
CA ASN A 489 57.01 -39.61 49.14
C ASN A 489 55.63 -40.33 49.24
N GLN A 490 55.18 -40.85 48.11
CA GLN A 490 54.73 -42.25 47.92
C GLN A 490 53.29 -42.75 48.24
N LYS A 491 52.97 -43.76 47.39
CA LYS A 491 51.96 -44.84 47.43
C LYS A 491 50.63 -44.48 46.75
N ARG A 492 50.08 -45.26 45.81
CA ARG A 492 50.21 -46.70 45.51
C ARG A 492 49.71 -47.01 44.07
N ARG A 493 50.40 -47.96 43.45
CA ARG A 493 50.12 -48.82 42.26
C ARG A 493 48.76 -48.68 41.53
N LYS A 494 48.82 -48.50 40.20
CA LYS A 494 47.84 -49.03 39.24
C LYS A 494 48.51 -50.03 38.29
N PRO A 495 47.85 -51.14 37.92
CA PRO A 495 48.38 -52.11 36.98
C PRO A 495 48.12 -51.67 35.53
N ASN A 496 49.09 -52.00 34.68
CA ASN A 496 48.94 -52.03 33.23
C ASN A 496 47.87 -53.05 32.82
N LYS A 497 46.94 -52.64 31.94
CA LYS A 497 46.66 -53.33 30.67
C LYS A 497 45.71 -52.53 29.77
N LEU A 498 46.03 -52.59 28.47
CA LEU A 498 45.25 -52.22 27.28
C LEU A 498 44.93 -50.73 27.04
N HIS A 499 45.84 -50.05 26.33
CA HIS A 499 45.45 -48.93 25.47
C HIS A 499 46.30 -48.88 24.18
N SER A 500 46.15 -49.90 23.33
CA SER A 500 46.62 -49.85 21.93
C SER A 500 45.53 -49.43 20.94
N ASN A 501 44.30 -49.13 21.38
CA ASN A 501 43.17 -48.82 20.50
C ASN A 501 42.74 -47.33 20.47
N ARG A 502 43.50 -46.41 21.07
CA ARG A 502 43.13 -44.97 21.15
C ARG A 502 43.72 -44.08 20.04
N ARG A 503 44.75 -44.51 19.29
CA ARG A 503 45.34 -43.70 18.19
C ARG A 503 44.47 -43.69 16.92
N ASN A 504 43.85 -44.82 16.58
CA ASN A 504 43.03 -44.92 15.37
C ASN A 504 41.69 -44.17 15.49
N GLN A 505 41.16 -44.03 16.72
CA GLN A 505 39.89 -43.33 16.93
C GLN A 505 40.03 -41.79 16.79
N SER A 506 41.18 -41.22 17.15
CA SER A 506 41.47 -39.79 16.91
C SER A 506 41.77 -39.47 15.44
N GLU A 507 42.35 -40.40 14.69
CA GLU A 507 42.54 -40.23 13.24
C GLU A 507 41.24 -40.37 12.47
N ILE A 508 40.39 -41.35 12.83
CA ILE A 508 39.05 -41.49 12.25
C ILE A 508 38.17 -40.29 12.62
N GLN A 509 38.24 -39.77 13.85
CA GLN A 509 37.58 -38.51 14.20
C GLN A 509 38.14 -37.31 13.42
N LYS A 510 39.46 -37.18 13.25
CA LYS A 510 40.05 -36.12 12.39
C LYS A 510 39.61 -36.25 10.93
N TYR A 511 39.56 -37.45 10.38
CA TYR A 511 39.10 -37.73 9.01
C TYR A 511 37.59 -37.45 8.85
N LEU A 512 36.77 -37.82 9.84
CA LEU A 512 35.34 -37.50 9.87
C LEU A 512 35.09 -36.00 10.09
N THR A 513 35.98 -35.29 10.78
CA THR A 513 35.89 -33.83 10.98
C THR A 513 36.36 -33.06 9.73
N GLN A 514 37.42 -33.54 9.05
CA GLN A 514 37.83 -33.08 7.71
C GLN A 514 36.75 -33.35 6.65
N SER A 515 35.95 -34.42 6.80
CA SER A 515 34.86 -34.74 5.86
C SER A 515 33.67 -33.77 5.90
N LYS A 516 33.59 -32.86 6.89
CA LYS A 516 32.47 -31.92 7.12
C LYS A 516 32.78 -30.45 6.77
N GLN A 517 33.89 -30.17 6.08
CA GLN A 517 34.33 -28.78 5.85
C GLN A 517 33.47 -28.03 4.82
N GLN A 518 32.76 -26.99 5.28
CA GLN A 518 31.88 -26.10 4.49
C GLN A 518 32.41 -24.66 4.53
N LEU A 519 32.11 -23.84 3.50
CA LEU A 519 32.38 -22.40 3.52
C LEU A 519 31.44 -21.72 4.53
N ASN A 520 32.00 -21.32 5.68
CA ASN A 520 31.27 -20.58 6.70
C ASN A 520 31.56 -19.08 6.55
N LEU A 521 30.70 -18.38 5.82
CA LEU A 521 30.82 -16.94 5.56
C LEU A 521 29.89 -16.15 6.49
N GLY A 522 30.42 -15.15 7.18
CA GLY A 522 29.60 -14.22 7.96
C GLY A 522 28.76 -13.31 7.06
N ILE A 523 27.74 -12.64 7.62
CA ILE A 523 26.86 -11.72 6.89
C ILE A 523 27.65 -10.57 6.24
N ILE A 524 28.65 -10.04 6.95
CA ILE A 524 29.56 -9.00 6.43
C ILE A 524 30.41 -9.55 5.28
N ASP A 525 30.87 -10.80 5.37
CA ASP A 525 31.63 -11.43 4.29
C ASP A 525 30.78 -11.64 3.04
N ILE A 526 29.51 -12.01 3.21
CA ILE A 526 28.53 -12.16 2.14
C ILE A 526 28.28 -10.81 1.45
N LEU A 527 28.11 -9.73 2.23
CA LEU A 527 27.98 -8.36 1.69
C LEU A 527 29.25 -7.97 0.92
N LEU A 528 30.43 -8.17 1.49
CA LEU A 528 31.71 -7.84 0.83
C LEU A 528 31.99 -8.71 -0.42
N VAL A 529 31.49 -9.94 -0.46
CA VAL A 529 31.56 -10.80 -1.66
C VAL A 529 30.56 -10.32 -2.73
N ALA A 530 29.35 -9.96 -2.33
CA ALA A 530 28.31 -9.42 -3.22
C ALA A 530 28.76 -8.11 -3.89
N PHE A 531 29.38 -7.20 -3.15
CA PHE A 531 29.92 -5.91 -3.63
C PHE A 531 31.39 -5.97 -4.10
N CYS A 532 31.91 -7.15 -4.47
CA CYS A 532 33.23 -7.36 -5.08
C CYS A 532 34.49 -7.07 -4.23
N CYS A 533 34.38 -6.77 -2.95
CA CYS A 533 35.51 -6.45 -2.08
C CYS A 533 36.40 -7.68 -1.75
N LYS A 534 35.84 -8.90 -1.68
CA LYS A 534 36.60 -10.15 -1.39
C LYS A 534 36.85 -11.01 -2.62
N ARG A 535 37.85 -10.63 -3.44
CA ARG A 535 38.17 -11.28 -4.73
C ARG A 535 38.51 -12.77 -4.63
N LYS A 536 39.27 -13.22 -3.62
CA LYS A 536 39.70 -14.63 -3.47
C LYS A 536 38.54 -15.59 -3.18
N VAL A 537 37.67 -15.24 -2.25
CA VAL A 537 36.46 -16.03 -1.91
C VAL A 537 35.48 -16.04 -3.08
N LYS A 538 35.31 -14.89 -3.74
CA LYS A 538 34.49 -14.80 -4.95
C LYS A 538 35.01 -15.69 -6.09
N GLN A 539 36.32 -15.79 -6.28
CA GLN A 539 36.93 -16.70 -7.25
C GLN A 539 36.68 -18.18 -6.90
N GLN A 540 36.78 -18.57 -5.63
CA GLN A 540 36.45 -19.94 -5.19
C GLN A 540 34.98 -20.29 -5.45
N ILE A 541 34.05 -19.39 -5.12
CA ILE A 541 32.62 -19.58 -5.40
C ILE A 541 32.36 -19.64 -6.91
N ARG A 542 33.01 -18.79 -7.70
CA ARG A 542 32.88 -18.78 -9.16
C ARG A 542 33.41 -20.08 -9.77
N TYR A 543 34.56 -20.57 -9.32
CA TYR A 543 35.14 -21.83 -9.75
C TYR A 543 34.21 -23.01 -9.43
N ALA A 544 33.72 -23.09 -8.19
CA ALA A 544 32.77 -24.12 -7.77
C ALA A 544 31.46 -24.05 -8.57
N LYS A 545 30.93 -22.85 -8.80
CA LYS A 545 29.75 -22.64 -9.66
C LYS A 545 29.98 -23.16 -11.08
N THR A 546 31.10 -22.82 -11.72
CA THR A 546 31.45 -23.32 -13.05
C THR A 546 31.55 -24.84 -13.07
N LYS A 547 32.15 -25.45 -12.03
CA LYS A 547 32.23 -26.92 -11.90
C LYS A 547 30.88 -27.59 -11.68
N CYS A 548 29.98 -26.96 -10.91
CA CYS A 548 28.58 -27.40 -10.80
C CYS A 548 27.88 -27.37 -12.16
N GLN A 549 28.00 -26.25 -12.88
CA GLN A 549 27.35 -26.07 -14.18
C GLN A 549 27.88 -27.06 -15.22
N GLN A 550 29.19 -27.34 -15.22
CA GLN A 550 29.79 -28.37 -16.09
C GLN A 550 29.25 -29.78 -15.82
N LYS A 551 28.92 -30.10 -14.56
CA LYS A 551 28.33 -31.40 -14.18
C LYS A 551 26.81 -31.47 -14.35
N LEU A 552 26.16 -30.32 -14.47
CA LEU A 552 24.73 -30.16 -14.74
C LEU A 552 24.45 -29.86 -16.22
N ASP A 553 25.45 -30.01 -17.08
CA ASP A 553 25.31 -29.85 -18.52
C ASP A 553 24.42 -30.97 -19.06
N VAL A 554 23.31 -30.59 -19.68
CA VAL A 554 22.32 -31.51 -20.24
C VAL A 554 22.98 -32.43 -21.28
N ALA A 555 23.91 -31.93 -22.09
CA ALA A 555 24.62 -32.75 -23.07
C ALA A 555 25.53 -33.79 -22.40
N LEU A 556 26.17 -33.44 -21.29
CA LEU A 556 27.01 -34.35 -20.51
C LEU A 556 26.17 -35.38 -19.76
N ILE A 557 25.03 -34.99 -19.21
CA ILE A 557 24.07 -35.90 -18.56
C ILE A 557 23.51 -36.89 -19.59
N ILE A 558 23.06 -36.41 -20.76
CA ILE A 558 22.57 -37.26 -21.85
C ILE A 558 23.67 -38.19 -22.35
N SER A 559 24.90 -37.69 -22.52
CA SER A 559 26.05 -38.51 -22.92
C SER A 559 26.35 -39.61 -21.90
N LYS A 560 26.26 -39.30 -20.60
CA LYS A 560 26.42 -40.30 -19.53
C LYS A 560 25.28 -41.31 -19.46
N ILE A 561 24.05 -40.89 -19.78
CA ILE A 561 22.90 -41.79 -19.96
C ILE A 561 23.15 -42.70 -21.17
N TYR A 562 23.66 -42.17 -22.27
CA TYR A 562 23.99 -42.97 -23.46
C TYR A 562 25.17 -43.94 -23.23
N GLU A 563 26.18 -43.55 -22.43
CA GLU A 563 27.22 -44.47 -21.95
C GLU A 563 26.64 -45.58 -21.08
N PHE A 564 25.64 -45.27 -20.26
CA PHE A 564 24.91 -46.26 -19.46
C PHE A 564 24.06 -47.19 -20.33
N ASP A 565 23.40 -46.68 -21.38
CA ASP A 565 22.69 -47.50 -22.36
C ASP A 565 23.64 -48.40 -23.14
N LYS A 566 24.83 -47.93 -23.51
CA LYS A 566 25.87 -48.79 -24.09
C LYS A 566 26.27 -49.90 -23.12
N LEU A 567 26.42 -49.59 -21.83
CA LEU A 567 26.71 -50.58 -20.80
C LEU A 567 25.60 -51.64 -20.69
N LYS A 568 24.34 -51.24 -20.88
CA LYS A 568 23.18 -52.16 -20.95
C LYS A 568 23.32 -53.17 -22.11
N TYR A 569 23.73 -52.72 -23.30
CA TYR A 569 23.98 -53.62 -24.44
C TYR A 569 25.19 -54.53 -24.26
N VAL A 570 26.15 -54.15 -23.40
CA VAL A 570 27.31 -54.99 -23.04
C VAL A 570 26.98 -56.01 -21.96
N LEU A 571 26.11 -55.64 -21.00
CA LEU A 571 25.76 -56.48 -19.85
C LEU A 571 24.64 -57.48 -20.14
N PHE A 572 23.72 -57.16 -21.06
CA PHE A 572 22.54 -57.98 -21.34
C PHE A 572 22.58 -58.61 -22.73
N SER A 573 22.12 -59.87 -22.84
CA SER A 573 21.81 -60.47 -24.14
C SER A 573 20.57 -59.82 -24.77
N ASN A 574 20.37 -60.00 -26.08
CA ASN A 574 19.19 -59.46 -26.76
C ASN A 574 17.87 -59.92 -26.12
N GLU A 575 17.81 -61.16 -25.63
CA GLU A 575 16.64 -61.68 -24.92
C GLU A 575 16.46 -61.02 -23.56
N GLN A 576 17.54 -60.85 -22.79
CA GLN A 576 17.52 -60.20 -21.48
C GLN A 576 17.14 -58.72 -21.60
N LEU A 577 17.60 -58.05 -22.65
CA LEU A 577 17.33 -56.63 -22.91
C LEU A 577 15.86 -56.39 -23.28
N ASN A 578 15.26 -57.27 -24.08
CA ASN A 578 13.83 -57.21 -24.42
C ASN A 578 12.93 -57.41 -23.19
N ILE A 579 13.32 -58.29 -22.27
CA ILE A 579 12.62 -58.46 -20.99
C ILE A 579 12.84 -57.25 -20.07
N PHE A 580 14.08 -56.77 -19.97
CA PHE A 580 14.42 -55.61 -19.13
C PHE A 580 13.66 -54.35 -19.56
N ASN A 581 13.43 -54.13 -20.86
CA ASN A 581 12.64 -53.02 -21.39
C ASN A 581 11.14 -53.13 -21.05
N CYS A 582 10.67 -54.30 -20.61
CA CYS A 582 9.27 -54.53 -20.24
C CYS A 582 9.04 -54.55 -18.72
N ILE A 583 10.07 -54.24 -17.93
CA ILE A 583 9.91 -54.01 -16.50
C ILE A 583 8.99 -52.79 -16.33
N PRO A 584 7.86 -52.92 -15.61
CA PRO A 584 6.85 -51.88 -15.54
C PRO A 584 7.41 -50.59 -14.94
N LYS A 585 7.00 -49.45 -15.51
CA LYS A 585 7.26 -48.14 -14.90
C LYS A 585 6.55 -48.08 -13.54
N PRO A 586 7.14 -47.42 -12.53
CA PRO A 586 6.49 -47.31 -11.22
C PRO A 586 5.15 -46.58 -11.36
N ILE A 587 4.09 -47.23 -10.90
CA ILE A 587 2.73 -46.67 -10.89
C ILE A 587 2.61 -45.76 -9.67
N ILE A 588 2.15 -44.53 -9.88
CA ILE A 588 1.79 -43.62 -8.78
C ILE A 588 0.33 -43.92 -8.41
N PRO A 589 0.04 -44.58 -7.27
CA PRO A 589 -1.34 -44.89 -6.90
C PRO A 589 -2.14 -43.62 -6.68
N ALA A 590 -3.39 -43.57 -7.17
CA ALA A 590 -4.27 -42.40 -7.06
C ALA A 590 -4.56 -42.00 -5.58
N ASP A 591 -4.41 -42.95 -4.64
CA ASP A 591 -4.61 -42.74 -3.21
C ASP A 591 -3.46 -42.00 -2.50
N LEU A 592 -2.38 -41.65 -3.21
CA LEU A 592 -1.23 -40.90 -2.66
C LEU A 592 -1.62 -39.54 -2.08
N PHE A 593 -2.77 -38.99 -2.48
CA PHE A 593 -3.24 -37.66 -2.11
C PHE A 593 -4.10 -37.63 -0.84
N ASN A 594 -4.33 -38.78 -0.19
CA ASN A 594 -5.01 -38.86 1.09
C ASN A 594 -4.05 -38.61 2.27
N ARG A 595 -4.33 -37.55 3.06
CA ARG A 595 -3.45 -37.00 4.13
C ARG A 595 -2.95 -38.02 5.17
N LYS A 596 -3.63 -39.14 5.38
CA LYS A 596 -3.28 -40.14 6.40
C LYS A 596 -2.18 -41.14 5.96
N VAL A 597 -1.86 -41.22 4.66
CA VAL A 597 -0.89 -42.18 4.11
C VAL A 597 0.48 -41.54 3.84
N SER A 598 0.52 -40.21 3.66
CA SER A 598 1.74 -39.42 3.38
C SER A 598 2.85 -39.60 4.42
N ASP A 599 2.50 -39.78 5.70
CA ASP A 599 3.50 -39.92 6.76
C ASP A 599 4.05 -41.35 6.90
N LYS A 600 3.33 -42.36 6.41
CA LYS A 600 3.86 -43.74 6.28
C LYS A 600 4.79 -43.88 5.08
N ILE A 601 4.54 -43.12 4.01
CA ILE A 601 5.35 -43.14 2.78
C ILE A 601 6.72 -42.47 3.01
N LYS A 602 6.82 -41.39 3.80
CA LYS A 602 8.12 -40.77 4.15
C LYS A 602 9.08 -41.70 4.89
N ALA A 603 8.55 -42.71 5.60
CA ALA A 603 9.35 -43.74 6.26
C ALA A 603 9.81 -44.84 5.28
N LEU A 604 9.02 -45.14 4.24
CA LEU A 604 9.34 -46.10 3.18
C LEU A 604 10.26 -45.53 2.10
N GLU A 605 10.18 -44.22 1.82
CA GLU A 605 11.07 -43.49 0.89
C GLU A 605 12.55 -43.51 1.33
N GLN A 606 12.84 -43.81 2.61
CA GLN A 606 14.22 -43.99 3.09
C GLN A 606 14.82 -45.37 2.78
N GLN A 607 14.01 -46.36 2.36
CA GLN A 607 14.48 -47.74 2.21
C GLN A 607 14.65 -48.25 0.77
N LYS A 608 14.10 -47.62 -0.27
CA LYS A 608 14.36 -48.02 -1.66
C LYS A 608 14.39 -46.81 -2.61
N GLN A 609 15.57 -46.55 -3.18
CA GLN A 609 15.79 -45.57 -4.24
C GLN A 609 15.18 -46.06 -5.54
N TYR A 610 14.26 -45.30 -6.13
CA TYR A 610 13.81 -45.48 -7.52
C TYR A 610 14.37 -44.37 -8.40
N LEU A 611 15.06 -44.75 -9.47
CA LEU A 611 15.51 -43.88 -10.56
C LEU A 611 15.42 -44.66 -11.88
N PHE A 612 14.66 -44.15 -12.87
CA PHE A 612 15.09 -43.75 -14.22
C PHE A 612 13.88 -43.61 -15.17
N MET A 613 13.95 -42.61 -16.05
CA MET A 613 13.03 -42.38 -17.18
C MET A 613 13.84 -41.91 -18.38
N LEU A 614 13.73 -42.65 -19.48
CA LEU A 614 13.61 -42.20 -20.87
C LEU A 614 13.40 -43.48 -21.70
N GLU A 615 12.45 -43.47 -22.63
CA GLU A 615 12.32 -44.59 -23.56
C GLU A 615 11.84 -44.10 -24.93
N ASP A 616 12.49 -44.66 -25.95
CA ASP A 616 12.33 -44.42 -27.38
C ASP A 616 11.02 -44.96 -27.97
N GLU A 617 10.69 -44.37 -29.13
CA GLU A 617 9.48 -44.45 -29.95
C GLU A 617 9.23 -45.82 -30.63
N MET A 618 9.01 -46.89 -29.87
CA MET A 618 8.52 -48.16 -30.41
C MET A 618 7.07 -48.44 -29.96
N PRO A 619 6.15 -48.80 -30.87
CA PRO A 619 4.76 -49.12 -30.50
C PRO A 619 4.67 -50.24 -29.46
N MET A 620 3.88 -50.02 -28.40
CA MET A 620 3.78 -50.90 -27.23
C MET A 620 3.45 -52.38 -27.57
N LYS A 621 2.69 -52.60 -28.65
CA LYS A 621 2.34 -53.93 -29.15
C LYS A 621 3.57 -54.75 -29.57
N LEU A 622 4.49 -54.14 -30.33
CA LEU A 622 5.73 -54.78 -30.80
C LEU A 622 6.70 -55.08 -29.64
N LYS A 623 6.71 -54.22 -28.62
CA LYS A 623 7.49 -54.46 -27.38
C LYS A 623 6.98 -55.69 -26.64
N LEU A 624 5.66 -55.85 -26.53
CA LEU A 624 5.05 -56.98 -25.85
C LEU A 624 5.30 -58.32 -26.59
N GLU A 625 5.17 -58.32 -27.92
CA GLU A 625 5.42 -59.51 -28.75
C GLU A 625 6.88 -59.97 -28.68
N SER A 626 7.82 -59.02 -28.79
CA SER A 626 9.26 -59.32 -28.68
C SER A 626 9.62 -59.80 -27.28
N ALA A 627 9.10 -59.18 -26.23
CA ALA A 627 9.30 -59.61 -24.85
C ALA A 627 8.69 -60.97 -24.54
N PHE A 628 7.52 -61.29 -25.08
CA PHE A 628 6.91 -62.63 -24.94
C PHE A 628 7.79 -63.72 -25.57
N SER A 629 8.30 -63.47 -26.79
CA SER A 629 9.21 -64.41 -27.46
C SER A 629 10.53 -64.59 -26.69
N SER A 630 11.06 -63.50 -26.11
CA SER A 630 12.27 -63.51 -25.29
C SER A 630 12.04 -64.19 -23.94
N TYR A 631 10.87 -64.00 -23.32
CA TYR A 631 10.44 -64.70 -22.11
C TYR A 631 10.37 -66.21 -22.31
N LYS A 632 9.79 -66.68 -23.42
CA LYS A 632 9.73 -68.11 -23.77
C LYS A 632 11.14 -68.70 -23.92
N LYS A 633 12.03 -68.00 -24.64
CA LYS A 633 13.42 -68.41 -24.85
C LYS A 633 14.21 -68.46 -23.53
N LEU A 634 14.02 -67.46 -22.65
CA LEU A 634 14.69 -67.40 -21.36
C LEU A 634 14.14 -68.41 -20.35
N LYS A 635 12.84 -68.70 -20.37
CA LYS A 635 12.21 -69.71 -19.52
C LYS A 635 12.68 -71.12 -19.85
N ASN A 636 12.83 -71.43 -21.14
CA ASN A 636 13.17 -72.76 -21.67
C ASN A 636 14.69 -73.01 -21.82
N LYS A 637 15.52 -72.05 -21.44
CA LYS A 637 16.99 -72.16 -21.46
C LYS A 637 17.44 -73.18 -20.39
N LYS A 638 18.25 -74.18 -20.80
CA LYS A 638 18.69 -75.29 -19.92
C LYS A 638 19.61 -74.84 -18.79
N ASP A 639 20.50 -73.88 -19.05
CA ASP A 639 21.38 -73.25 -18.07
C ASP A 639 21.10 -71.74 -18.00
N LYS A 640 20.44 -71.31 -16.92
CA LYS A 640 20.09 -69.90 -16.69
C LYS A 640 21.24 -69.19 -15.97
N THR A 641 21.62 -68.01 -16.44
CA THR A 641 22.60 -67.17 -15.73
C THR A 641 21.95 -66.53 -14.50
N TYR A 642 22.75 -66.06 -13.54
CA TYR A 642 22.25 -65.32 -12.38
C TYR A 642 21.37 -64.11 -12.78
N THR A 643 21.75 -63.42 -13.86
CA THR A 643 20.96 -62.34 -14.46
C THR A 643 19.64 -62.80 -15.08
N ASP A 644 19.60 -63.99 -15.70
CA ASP A 644 18.35 -64.58 -16.22
C ASP A 644 17.34 -64.81 -15.07
N HIS A 645 17.83 -65.28 -13.91
CA HIS A 645 17.00 -65.50 -12.73
C HIS A 645 16.47 -64.18 -12.14
N GLN A 646 17.33 -63.17 -11.96
CA GLN A 646 16.90 -61.88 -11.44
C GLN A 646 15.89 -61.18 -12.35
N LEU A 647 16.10 -61.21 -13.67
CA LEU A 647 15.19 -60.58 -14.62
C LEU A 647 13.80 -61.21 -14.61
N LEU A 648 13.72 -62.54 -14.47
CA LEU A 648 12.44 -63.24 -14.36
C LEU A 648 11.72 -62.95 -13.03
N GLU A 649 12.47 -62.68 -11.95
CA GLU A 649 11.93 -62.31 -10.64
C GLU A 649 11.44 -60.85 -10.59
N PHE A 650 12.04 -59.96 -11.38
CA PHE A 650 11.66 -58.54 -11.46
C PHE A 650 10.48 -58.24 -12.40
N LEU A 651 9.94 -59.24 -13.10
CA LEU A 651 8.73 -59.09 -13.90
C LEU A 651 7.48 -59.02 -13.01
N ASP A 652 6.53 -58.17 -13.37
CA ASP A 652 5.25 -58.04 -12.65
C ASP A 652 4.46 -59.36 -12.70
N GLU A 653 3.79 -59.71 -11.60
CA GLU A 653 3.00 -60.95 -11.49
C GLU A 653 1.90 -61.00 -12.57
N ASP A 654 1.26 -59.86 -12.86
CA ASP A 654 0.24 -59.75 -13.90
C ASP A 654 0.81 -60.02 -15.30
N LEU A 655 2.03 -59.58 -15.54
CA LEU A 655 2.72 -59.69 -16.83
C LEU A 655 3.26 -61.12 -17.02
N VAL A 656 3.75 -61.73 -15.94
CA VAL A 656 4.07 -63.17 -15.88
C VAL A 656 2.82 -63.99 -16.15
N ASN A 657 1.70 -63.71 -15.48
CA ASN A 657 0.43 -64.42 -15.66
C ASN A 657 -0.08 -64.30 -17.11
N LEU A 658 0.04 -63.11 -17.72
CA LEU A 658 -0.31 -62.88 -19.12
C LEU A 658 0.57 -63.73 -20.06
N PHE A 659 1.89 -63.72 -19.88
CA PHE A 659 2.80 -64.54 -20.68
C PHE A 659 2.60 -66.04 -20.44
N GLU A 660 2.29 -66.47 -19.22
CA GLU A 660 1.96 -67.86 -18.95
C GLU A 660 0.67 -68.31 -19.62
N ASN A 661 -0.38 -67.48 -19.57
CA ASN A 661 -1.65 -67.78 -20.24
C ASN A 661 -1.49 -67.84 -21.75
N LEU A 662 -0.71 -66.92 -22.35
CA LEU A 662 -0.39 -66.96 -23.78
C LEU A 662 0.41 -68.22 -24.15
N SER A 663 1.38 -68.63 -23.31
CA SER A 663 2.15 -69.86 -23.53
C SER A 663 1.29 -71.12 -23.44
N LYS A 664 0.37 -71.19 -22.47
CA LYS A 664 -0.57 -72.30 -22.29
C LYS A 664 -1.53 -72.41 -23.49
N ASN A 665 -2.01 -71.29 -24.00
CA ASN A 665 -2.89 -71.26 -25.16
C ASN A 665 -2.17 -71.67 -26.45
N GLU A 666 -0.91 -71.26 -26.65
CA GLU A 666 -0.10 -71.77 -27.77
C GLU A 666 0.19 -73.26 -27.67
N ASP A 667 0.51 -73.79 -26.49
CA ASP A 667 0.77 -75.23 -26.31
C ASP A 667 -0.52 -76.05 -26.50
N VAL A 668 -1.68 -75.49 -26.16
CA VAL A 668 -3.00 -76.07 -26.46
C VAL A 668 -3.27 -76.02 -27.96
N ILE A 669 -2.98 -74.92 -28.66
CA ILE A 669 -3.14 -74.82 -30.12
C ILE A 669 -2.14 -75.73 -30.86
N ALA A 670 -0.91 -75.90 -30.36
CA ALA A 670 0.08 -76.80 -30.91
C ALA A 670 -0.32 -78.27 -30.72
N LYS A 671 -0.86 -78.65 -29.55
CA LYS A 671 -1.43 -79.99 -29.32
C LYS A 671 -2.67 -80.25 -30.18
N VAL A 672 -3.56 -79.26 -30.29
CA VAL A 672 -4.74 -79.35 -31.16
C VAL A 672 -4.34 -79.44 -32.64
N ASN A 673 -3.28 -78.75 -33.07
CA ASN A 673 -2.77 -78.86 -34.45
C ASN A 673 -2.02 -80.16 -34.71
N ASP A 674 -1.27 -80.70 -33.74
CA ASP A 674 -0.68 -82.04 -33.84
C ASP A 674 -1.78 -83.11 -33.88
N ASP A 675 -2.85 -82.96 -33.08
CA ASP A 675 -4.02 -83.84 -33.12
C ASP A 675 -4.82 -83.70 -34.44
N LEU A 676 -4.98 -82.48 -34.99
CA LEU A 676 -5.62 -82.24 -36.29
C LEU A 676 -4.77 -82.71 -37.49
N SER A 677 -3.43 -82.72 -37.36
CA SER A 677 -2.53 -83.25 -38.38
C SER A 677 -2.60 -84.79 -38.51
N SER A 678 -3.14 -85.47 -37.48
CA SER A 678 -3.40 -86.91 -37.50
C SER A 678 -4.78 -87.30 -38.06
N VAL A 679 -5.68 -86.33 -38.29
CA VAL A 679 -7.04 -86.57 -38.83
C VAL A 679 -7.25 -86.00 -40.24
N SER A 680 -6.37 -85.13 -40.74
CA SER A 680 -6.42 -84.63 -42.13
C SER A 680 -5.64 -85.53 -43.12
N ASN A 681 -6.01 -86.80 -43.19
CA ASN A 681 -5.66 -87.71 -44.29
C ASN A 681 -6.93 -88.39 -44.84
N ARG A 682 -7.94 -87.59 -45.14
CA ARG A 682 -9.02 -87.84 -46.10
C ARG A 682 -9.58 -86.47 -46.49
N ASP A 683 -9.87 -86.33 -47.77
CA ASP A 683 -10.41 -85.14 -48.44
C ASP A 683 -9.39 -84.07 -48.87
N LYS A 684 -8.49 -84.52 -49.76
CA LYS A 684 -7.99 -83.68 -50.85
C LYS A 684 -9.09 -83.53 -51.91
N LEU A 685 -9.82 -82.42 -51.91
CA LEU A 685 -10.24 -81.67 -53.12
C LEU A 685 -10.91 -80.36 -52.68
N ASN A 686 -10.69 -79.30 -53.46
CA ASN A 686 -11.15 -77.90 -53.28
C ASN A 686 -10.27 -77.01 -52.39
N SER A 687 -9.05 -76.82 -52.87
CA SER A 687 -8.37 -75.54 -52.76
C SER A 687 -9.09 -74.45 -53.58
N ALA A 688 -8.84 -73.19 -53.21
CA ALA A 688 -9.06 -71.98 -54.03
C ALA A 688 -10.49 -71.42 -54.11
N SER A 689 -11.00 -70.86 -53.01
CA SER A 689 -11.98 -69.76 -53.09
C SER A 689 -12.07 -68.85 -51.86
N LEU A 690 -11.49 -69.20 -50.70
CA LEU A 690 -11.65 -68.38 -49.47
C LEU A 690 -10.50 -67.42 -49.14
N SER A 691 -9.39 -67.44 -49.88
CA SER A 691 -8.26 -66.51 -49.72
C SER A 691 -8.41 -65.20 -50.53
N ARG A 692 -9.58 -64.97 -51.14
CA ARG A 692 -9.94 -63.71 -51.82
C ARG A 692 -11.00 -62.87 -51.11
N GLN A 693 -11.51 -63.29 -49.96
CA GLN A 693 -12.53 -62.52 -49.21
C GLN A 693 -12.05 -61.91 -47.89
N LEU A 694 -10.77 -62.09 -47.49
CA LEU A 694 -10.19 -61.40 -46.33
C LEU A 694 -9.19 -60.28 -46.68
N ASN A 695 -8.79 -60.15 -47.96
CA ASN A 695 -7.91 -59.09 -48.44
C ASN A 695 -8.66 -57.90 -49.07
N VAL A 696 -9.96 -57.75 -48.81
CA VAL A 696 -10.79 -56.64 -49.33
C VAL A 696 -11.33 -55.74 -48.19
N GLN A 697 -10.96 -55.98 -46.94
CA GLN A 697 -11.30 -55.09 -45.81
C GLN A 697 -10.12 -54.33 -45.18
N LEU A 698 -8.93 -54.40 -45.77
CA LEU A 698 -7.73 -53.67 -45.28
C LEU A 698 -7.15 -52.65 -46.27
N GLU A 699 -7.79 -52.41 -47.42
CA GLU A 699 -7.38 -51.37 -48.39
C GLU A 699 -8.34 -50.16 -48.50
N ILE A 700 -9.34 -50.02 -47.61
CA ILE A 700 -10.29 -48.88 -47.64
C ILE A 700 -10.13 -47.91 -46.44
N SER A 701 -9.06 -48.00 -45.64
CA SER A 701 -8.81 -47.01 -44.56
C SER A 701 -7.48 -46.26 -44.64
N GLN A 702 -6.79 -46.30 -45.79
CA GLN A 702 -5.58 -45.48 -46.04
C GLN A 702 -5.75 -44.43 -47.15
N ILE A 703 -6.99 -44.08 -47.52
CA ILE A 703 -7.28 -42.90 -48.34
C ILE A 703 -8.40 -42.08 -47.68
N SER A 704 -8.07 -41.43 -46.57
CA SER A 704 -8.74 -40.21 -46.11
C SER A 704 -7.86 -39.52 -45.04
N GLN A 705 -6.85 -38.77 -45.49
CA GLN A 705 -6.33 -37.63 -44.73
C GLN A 705 -7.11 -36.39 -45.18
N TYR A 706 -7.98 -35.92 -44.28
CA TYR A 706 -8.05 -34.54 -43.85
C TYR A 706 -8.17 -34.53 -42.33
#